data_AF-A0A2W6A817-F1
#
_entry.id   AF-A0A2W6A817-F1
#
_cell.length_a   1.000
_cell.length_b   1.000
_cell.length_c   1.000
_cell.angle_alpha   90.00
_cell.angle_beta   90.00
_cell.angle_gamma   90.00
#
_symmetry.space_group_name_H-M   'P 1'
#
loop_
_entity.id
_entity.type
_entity.pdbx_description
1 polymer ?
#
loop_
_entity_poly.entity_id
_entity_poly.type
_entity_poly.pdbx_seq_one_letter_code
_entity_poly.pdbx_strand_id
1 'polypeptide(L)'
;MCRPCSCKNGNCGRRTEPLTATLASLEYSDRVFGCWLGKNCGGTLGQPLEEAFGRSEPFDVWWYPEIAEGGIPNDDLEMQLIWLKAVIEQWPNMNARKLAEYWLDHIGYNYDEYGFSKANLRLGLLPPVSGRHNNWFIDCMGSPIRSEIWACLSPGVPALAARRAYEDAICDHAGGEGVYGELFNASIESAAFVLHDMDDLLDVALTYIPEDCGVARAVRAARGAHRSGRSWTEARSHVLEATPHYVAQYTPINMGFQVIGWLYGENFGDAICKAVNCGYDTDCTGATVGSLLGILRGRAGLPERWTLPLGHNIATSEASGGIKHVTGGTDPVPATLDRLTELVCDFGERLLVVEDSPLRIGTSTSLEELQIKQLVAPPDIRDLWHSEIMRVNHQLPAAAISVDYGESPVVRLDAEKRVGIEVVNGHPEPIELTLSVAPPPGWTSTGDTSLRLAPGETGRREVTLHVSEADSLLNSNRTTVGVWLQGRPSEVALSMVLVGAHRWRVVGPYRNEDDENESLLETPFEPEQQLMEPGWTAAAPGWSTVQCDGDALSPGLGIDRPGAWYGVTYLKSSRQETVHLGVPSTGPLKAWLNGELVLCYDEIVPYRPSYQGHSQPGYAEVELRQGWNELMLKVVKPAGSNAWEGQCMLSRPPMFDGIHDVGWTQFPWEEGANRMRTIP
;
A
#
# COMPACT_ATOMS: atom_id res chain seq x y z
N MET A 1 -47.58 -27.64 37.26
CA MET A 1 -48.53 -27.24 36.19
C MET A 1 -47.91 -26.03 35.51
N CYS A 2 -47.58 -25.95 34.23
CA CYS A 2 -47.61 -26.78 33.01
C CYS A 2 -46.66 -26.04 32.03
N ARG A 3 -45.89 -26.58 31.09
CA ARG A 3 -45.34 -27.89 30.71
C ARG A 3 -44.28 -27.56 29.61
N PRO A 4 -43.27 -28.42 29.37
CA PRO A 4 -42.21 -28.19 28.40
C PRO A 4 -42.63 -28.66 26.99
N CYS A 5 -42.15 -27.97 25.94
CA CYS A 5 -42.22 -28.47 24.57
C CYS A 5 -40.93 -29.20 24.20
N SER A 6 -41.10 -30.47 23.86
CA SER A 6 -40.11 -31.43 23.39
C SER A 6 -39.78 -31.22 21.92
N CYS A 7 -38.49 -31.15 21.59
CA CYS A 7 -37.99 -31.58 20.29
C CYS A 7 -37.15 -32.85 20.50
N LYS A 8 -37.70 -34.00 20.10
CA LYS A 8 -36.95 -35.23 19.82
C LYS A 8 -37.04 -35.49 18.32
N ASN A 9 -35.88 -35.79 17.74
CA ASN A 9 -35.53 -36.31 16.42
C ASN A 9 -34.39 -35.42 15.91
N GLY A 10 -33.13 -35.82 15.89
CA GLY A 10 -32.60 -37.16 15.67
C GLY A 10 -31.50 -37.07 14.64
N ASN A 11 -30.52 -36.19 14.87
CA ASN A 11 -29.16 -36.28 14.33
C ASN A 11 -28.30 -35.28 15.11
N CYS A 12 -28.08 -35.55 16.39
CA CYS A 12 -26.96 -34.93 17.10
C CYS A 12 -25.71 -35.63 16.54
N GLY A 13 -25.24 -35.16 15.38
CA GLY A 13 -23.89 -35.44 14.96
C GLY A 13 -23.02 -35.14 16.15
N ARG A 14 -22.23 -36.13 16.58
CA ARG A 14 -21.20 -35.93 17.61
C ARG A 14 -20.53 -34.60 17.26
N ARG A 15 -20.68 -33.57 18.10
CA ARG A 15 -19.65 -32.54 18.16
C ARG A 15 -18.42 -33.31 18.58
N THR A 16 -17.62 -33.72 17.59
CA THR A 16 -16.24 -34.10 17.82
C THR A 16 -15.67 -32.96 18.65
N GLU A 17 -15.22 -33.26 19.86
CA GLU A 17 -14.41 -32.28 20.59
C GLU A 17 -13.34 -31.78 19.61
N PRO A 18 -13.17 -30.46 19.43
CA PRO A 18 -12.14 -29.99 18.53
C PRO A 18 -10.80 -30.50 19.04
N LEU A 19 -10.20 -31.40 18.26
CA LEU A 19 -8.84 -31.90 18.49
C LEU A 19 -7.95 -30.66 18.62
N THR A 20 -7.42 -30.45 19.82
CA THR A 20 -6.70 -29.21 20.17
C THR A 20 -5.21 -29.50 20.05
N ALA A 21 -4.58 -29.00 19.00
CA ALA A 21 -3.13 -29.05 18.90
C ALA A 21 -2.52 -28.08 19.92
N THR A 22 -1.39 -28.45 20.52
CA THR A 22 -0.71 -27.61 21.52
C THR A 22 0.72 -27.33 21.08
N LEU A 23 1.16 -26.08 21.16
CA LEU A 23 2.55 -25.67 21.01
C LEU A 23 3.12 -25.27 22.37
N ALA A 24 4.27 -25.80 22.76
CA ALA A 24 4.89 -25.46 24.04
C ALA A 24 5.27 -23.96 24.08
N SER A 25 4.96 -23.26 25.17
CA SER A 25 5.23 -21.84 25.32
C SER A 25 6.72 -21.48 25.18
N LEU A 26 7.61 -22.34 25.69
CA LEU A 26 9.06 -22.16 25.54
C LEU A 26 9.52 -22.32 24.08
N GLU A 27 8.92 -23.25 23.34
CA GLU A 27 9.23 -23.46 21.93
C GLU A 27 8.69 -22.30 21.08
N TYR A 28 7.46 -21.86 21.36
CA TYR A 28 6.87 -20.69 20.73
C TYR A 28 7.74 -19.44 20.95
N SER A 29 8.11 -19.14 22.20
CA SER A 29 8.95 -17.99 22.53
C SER A 29 10.34 -18.07 21.89
N ASP A 30 10.98 -19.24 21.87
CA ASP A 30 12.30 -19.43 21.25
C ASP A 30 12.26 -19.21 19.73
N ARG A 31 11.19 -19.64 19.07
CA ARG A 31 10.96 -19.45 17.63
C ARG A 31 10.60 -18.01 17.29
N VAL A 32 9.78 -17.32 18.10
CA VAL A 32 9.50 -15.89 17.92
C VAL A 32 10.78 -15.06 18.12
N PHE A 33 11.61 -15.37 19.10
CA PHE A 33 12.91 -14.72 19.25
C PHE A 33 13.82 -14.98 18.04
N GLY A 34 13.87 -16.24 17.59
CA GLY A 34 14.58 -16.63 16.38
C GLY A 34 14.14 -15.83 15.15
N CYS A 35 12.83 -15.60 14.99
CA CYS A 35 12.25 -14.77 13.93
C CYS A 35 12.89 -13.37 13.91
N TRP A 36 12.81 -12.63 15.01
CA TRP A 36 13.31 -11.25 15.06
C TRP A 36 14.83 -11.17 14.90
N LEU A 37 15.56 -12.10 15.50
CA LEU A 37 17.01 -12.15 15.36
C LEU A 37 17.43 -12.49 13.93
N GLY A 38 16.73 -13.43 13.29
CA GLY A 38 16.92 -13.79 11.89
C GLY A 38 16.61 -12.62 10.96
N LYS A 39 15.50 -11.92 11.18
CA LYS A 39 15.13 -10.70 10.45
C LYS A 39 16.25 -9.67 10.51
N ASN A 40 16.75 -9.41 11.72
CA ASN A 40 17.81 -8.42 11.93
C ASN A 40 19.12 -8.80 11.22
N CYS A 41 19.50 -10.09 11.22
CA CYS A 41 20.62 -10.58 10.43
C CYS A 41 20.43 -10.37 8.93
N GLY A 42 19.24 -10.67 8.41
CA GLY A 42 18.95 -10.51 6.99
C GLY A 42 18.92 -9.04 6.53
N GLY A 43 18.18 -8.20 7.26
CA GLY A 43 18.06 -6.77 6.96
C GLY A 43 19.41 -6.05 7.05
N THR A 44 20.19 -6.29 8.10
CA THR A 44 21.53 -5.70 8.25
C THR A 44 22.49 -6.13 7.12
N LEU A 45 22.34 -7.35 6.61
CA LEU A 45 23.15 -7.83 5.48
C LEU A 45 22.77 -7.13 4.16
N GLY A 46 21.48 -6.93 3.93
CA GLY A 46 20.96 -6.45 2.65
C GLY A 46 20.86 -4.92 2.52
N GLN A 47 20.60 -4.19 3.60
CA GLN A 47 20.32 -2.74 3.55
C GLN A 47 21.43 -1.89 2.89
N PRO A 48 22.73 -2.14 3.12
CA PRO A 48 23.78 -1.35 2.45
C PRO A 48 23.86 -1.54 0.93
N LEU A 49 23.10 -2.49 0.37
CA LEU A 49 23.15 -2.91 -1.03
C LEU A 49 21.88 -2.54 -1.81
N GLU A 50 20.90 -1.92 -1.15
CA GLU A 50 19.64 -1.55 -1.77
C GLU A 50 19.82 -0.53 -2.90
N GLU A 51 19.02 -0.71 -3.94
CA GLU A 51 18.96 0.20 -5.08
C GLU A 51 17.50 0.41 -5.52
N ALA A 52 17.24 1.53 -6.18
CA ALA A 52 15.92 1.81 -6.76
C ALA A 52 15.57 0.91 -7.95
N PHE A 53 16.60 0.33 -8.58
CA PHE A 53 16.50 -0.50 -9.79
C PHE A 53 17.21 -1.83 -9.59
N GLY A 54 16.63 -2.90 -10.12
CA GLY A 54 17.24 -4.23 -10.05
C GLY A 54 18.47 -4.35 -10.94
N ARG A 55 19.42 -5.20 -10.56
CA ARG A 55 20.62 -5.48 -11.38
C ARG A 55 20.47 -6.72 -12.25
N SER A 56 21.13 -6.74 -13.42
CA SER A 56 21.17 -7.93 -14.26
C SER A 56 22.05 -9.02 -13.67
N GLU A 57 23.17 -8.64 -13.05
CA GLU A 57 24.13 -9.57 -12.43
C GLU A 57 23.83 -9.76 -10.94
N PRO A 58 24.05 -10.98 -10.40
CA PRO A 58 24.02 -11.22 -8.97
C PRO A 58 25.10 -10.41 -8.23
N PHE A 59 24.88 -10.14 -6.94
CA PHE A 59 25.95 -9.65 -6.07
C PHE A 59 26.92 -10.79 -5.65
N ASP A 60 28.03 -10.41 -5.02
CA ASP A 60 29.04 -11.31 -4.47
C ASP A 60 29.29 -11.00 -2.98
N VAL A 61 28.22 -11.16 -2.19
CA VAL A 61 28.20 -10.90 -0.76
C VAL A 61 28.23 -12.21 0.00
N TRP A 62 29.16 -12.30 0.96
CA TRP A 62 29.38 -13.48 1.80
C TRP A 62 29.41 -13.15 3.30
N TRP A 63 29.34 -11.86 3.64
CA TRP A 63 29.36 -11.30 4.98
C TRP A 63 28.78 -9.88 4.98
N TYR A 64 28.38 -9.38 6.15
CA TYR A 64 27.88 -8.01 6.35
C TYR A 64 28.81 -6.93 5.74
N PRO A 65 28.32 -6.13 4.79
CA PRO A 65 29.05 -4.97 4.28
C PRO A 65 29.22 -3.89 5.35
N GLU A 66 28.17 -3.67 6.14
CA GLU A 66 28.12 -2.79 7.30
C GLU A 66 27.46 -3.54 8.46
N ILE A 67 27.92 -3.28 9.69
CA ILE A 67 27.43 -3.97 10.87
C ILE A 67 27.43 -3.06 12.09
N ALA A 68 26.31 -3.05 12.80
CA ALA A 68 26.12 -2.29 14.02
C ALA A 68 25.38 -3.11 15.06
N GLU A 69 25.67 -2.86 16.34
CA GLU A 69 24.86 -3.41 17.43
C GLU A 69 23.43 -2.88 17.31
N GLY A 70 22.46 -3.77 17.47
CA GLY A 70 21.04 -3.52 17.26
C GLY A 70 20.58 -3.67 15.81
N GLY A 71 21.52 -3.88 14.88
CA GLY A 71 21.24 -3.86 13.45
C GLY A 71 21.22 -2.45 12.88
N ILE A 72 20.94 -2.36 11.58
CA ILE A 72 20.70 -1.09 10.90
C ILE A 72 19.19 -0.83 10.91
N PRO A 73 18.71 0.33 11.40
CA PRO A 73 17.28 0.67 11.37
C PRO A 73 16.74 0.76 9.94
N ASN A 74 15.60 0.12 9.70
CA ASN A 74 14.85 0.14 8.44
C ASN A 74 13.36 -0.08 8.72
N ASP A 75 12.55 0.22 7.72
CA ASP A 75 11.09 0.10 7.75
C ASP A 75 10.62 -1.36 7.93
N ASP A 76 11.37 -2.32 7.41
CA ASP A 76 11.19 -3.77 7.54
C ASP A 76 10.82 -4.22 8.97
N LEU A 77 11.64 -3.86 9.96
CA LEU A 77 11.39 -4.19 11.37
C LEU A 77 10.63 -3.09 12.10
N GLU A 78 10.93 -1.82 11.82
CA GLU A 78 10.41 -0.70 12.60
C GLU A 78 8.89 -0.55 12.48
N MET A 79 8.31 -0.80 11.30
CA MET A 79 6.86 -0.75 11.10
C MET A 79 6.13 -1.86 11.88
N GLN A 80 6.77 -3.03 12.05
CA GLN A 80 6.21 -4.11 12.85
C GLN A 80 6.18 -3.78 14.35
N LEU A 81 7.10 -2.95 14.84
CA LEU A 81 7.03 -2.40 16.19
C LEU A 81 5.79 -1.49 16.36
N ILE A 82 5.45 -0.72 15.34
CA ILE A 82 4.25 0.12 15.32
C ILE A 82 2.99 -0.75 15.32
N TRP A 83 2.98 -1.84 14.56
CA TRP A 83 1.88 -2.80 14.54
C TRP A 83 1.66 -3.48 15.88
N LEU A 84 2.74 -3.90 16.55
CA LEU A 84 2.62 -4.40 17.92
C LEU A 84 2.06 -3.34 18.87
N LYS A 85 2.54 -2.09 18.79
CA LYS A 85 2.02 -0.97 19.59
C LYS A 85 0.52 -0.78 19.35
N ALA A 86 0.10 -0.77 18.10
CA ALA A 86 -1.31 -0.65 17.73
C ALA A 86 -2.13 -1.81 18.32
N VAL A 87 -1.64 -3.05 18.21
CA VAL A 87 -2.30 -4.24 18.77
C VAL A 87 -2.48 -4.13 20.29
N ILE A 88 -1.45 -3.66 21.01
CA ILE A 88 -1.49 -3.48 22.46
C ILE A 88 -2.56 -2.45 22.86
N GLU A 89 -2.63 -1.33 22.16
CA GLU A 89 -3.50 -0.19 22.51
C GLU A 89 -4.94 -0.35 22.03
N GLN A 90 -5.17 -1.05 20.92
CA GLN A 90 -6.49 -1.18 20.28
C GLN A 90 -7.12 -2.57 20.40
N TRP A 91 -6.52 -3.43 21.23
CA TRP A 91 -6.94 -4.81 21.46
C TRP A 91 -8.45 -4.96 21.73
N PRO A 92 -9.12 -6.02 21.21
CA PRO A 92 -8.67 -7.02 20.24
C PRO A 92 -9.00 -6.67 18.78
N ASN A 93 -9.75 -5.60 18.55
CA ASN A 93 -10.41 -5.35 17.26
C ASN A 93 -9.55 -4.44 16.37
N MET A 94 -8.45 -4.97 15.84
CA MET A 94 -7.61 -4.28 14.87
C MET A 94 -8.17 -4.40 13.44
N ASN A 95 -8.09 -3.31 12.67
CA ASN A 95 -8.42 -3.26 11.25
C ASN A 95 -7.62 -2.15 10.55
N ALA A 96 -7.66 -2.12 9.22
CA ALA A 96 -6.93 -1.19 8.39
C ALA A 96 -7.20 0.28 8.74
N ARG A 97 -8.43 0.63 9.12
CA ARG A 97 -8.78 1.99 9.52
C ARG A 97 -8.02 2.43 10.76
N LYS A 98 -7.89 1.55 11.76
CA LYS A 98 -7.10 1.85 12.96
C LYS A 98 -5.62 1.91 12.63
N LEU A 99 -5.12 0.94 11.86
CA LEU A 99 -3.73 0.89 11.43
C LEU A 99 -3.33 2.16 10.64
N ALA A 100 -4.23 2.71 9.82
CA ALA A 100 -4.02 3.96 9.09
C ALA A 100 -3.78 5.19 10.00
N GLU A 101 -4.38 5.24 11.20
CA GLU A 101 -4.08 6.32 12.16
C GLU A 101 -2.66 6.16 12.70
N TYR A 102 -2.25 4.93 13.07
CA TYR A 102 -0.87 4.66 13.49
C TYR A 102 0.12 4.93 12.36
N TRP A 103 -0.28 4.67 11.12
CA TRP A 103 0.52 4.97 9.93
C TRP A 103 0.79 6.47 9.79
N LEU A 104 -0.21 7.32 10.00
CA LEU A 104 -0.06 8.78 9.96
C LEU A 104 0.73 9.33 11.14
N ASP A 105 0.54 8.78 12.34
CA ASP A 105 1.14 9.28 13.57
C ASP A 105 2.59 8.80 13.74
N HIS A 106 2.88 7.54 13.41
CA HIS A 106 4.14 6.90 13.77
C HIS A 106 5.08 6.63 12.59
N ILE A 107 4.59 6.52 11.36
CA ILE A 107 5.43 6.12 10.21
C ILE A 107 5.87 7.36 9.45
N GLY A 108 7.15 7.71 9.59
CA GLY A 108 7.78 8.85 8.94
C GLY A 108 8.27 8.58 7.52
N TYR A 109 8.57 7.33 7.18
CA TYR A 109 8.98 6.90 5.83
C TYR A 109 7.95 7.23 4.76
N ASN A 110 8.37 7.83 3.65
CA ASN A 110 7.51 8.16 2.49
C ASN A 110 8.05 7.55 1.19
N TYR A 111 8.79 6.45 1.30
CA TYR A 111 9.24 5.71 0.13
C TYR A 111 8.03 5.21 -0.65
N ASP A 112 8.05 5.44 -1.97
CA ASP A 112 7.15 4.79 -2.91
C ASP A 112 5.68 4.77 -2.44
N GLU A 113 5.05 3.59 -2.31
CA GLU A 113 3.66 3.39 -1.89
C GLU A 113 3.28 4.07 -0.57
N TYR A 114 4.22 4.19 0.39
CA TYR A 114 3.96 4.74 1.72
C TYR A 114 3.59 6.21 1.63
N GLY A 115 4.35 6.94 0.80
CA GLY A 115 4.14 8.36 0.58
C GLY A 115 2.80 8.60 -0.10
N PHE A 116 2.51 7.86 -1.18
CA PHE A 116 1.26 8.00 -1.93
C PHE A 116 0.05 7.70 -1.06
N SER A 117 0.07 6.57 -0.33
CA SER A 117 -1.03 6.24 0.55
C SER A 117 -1.22 7.27 1.66
N LYS A 118 -0.14 7.80 2.27
CA LYS A 118 -0.26 8.88 3.26
C LYS A 118 -0.87 10.15 2.69
N ALA A 119 -0.50 10.54 1.46
CA ALA A 119 -1.13 11.67 0.80
C ALA A 119 -2.65 11.43 0.65
N ASN A 120 -3.05 10.22 0.24
CA ASN A 120 -4.45 9.84 0.09
C ASN A 120 -5.23 9.78 1.41
N LEU A 121 -4.62 9.24 2.46
CA LEU A 121 -5.17 9.23 3.82
C LEU A 121 -5.41 10.66 4.32
N ARG A 122 -4.49 11.59 4.06
CA ARG A 122 -4.65 13.02 4.42
C ARG A 122 -5.67 13.75 3.55
N LEU A 123 -5.91 13.30 2.32
CA LEU A 123 -7.09 13.71 1.55
C LEU A 123 -8.38 13.18 2.18
N GLY A 124 -8.33 12.16 3.02
CA GLY A 124 -9.46 11.57 3.73
C GLY A 124 -10.01 10.29 3.09
N LEU A 125 -9.31 9.75 2.08
CA LEU A 125 -9.59 8.41 1.55
C LEU A 125 -9.23 7.37 2.61
N LEU A 126 -9.98 6.27 2.64
CA LEU A 126 -9.82 5.21 3.62
C LEU A 126 -9.32 3.94 2.92
N PRO A 127 -8.59 3.06 3.61
CA PRO A 127 -8.27 1.73 3.11
C PRO A 127 -9.52 0.98 2.62
N PRO A 128 -9.45 0.22 1.51
CA PRO A 128 -8.30 0.02 0.62
C PRO A 128 -8.09 1.16 -0.40
N VAL A 129 -9.04 2.10 -0.54
CA VAL A 129 -9.00 3.15 -1.57
C VAL A 129 -7.75 4.03 -1.47
N SER A 130 -7.29 4.30 -0.24
CA SER A 130 -6.07 5.07 0.01
C SER A 130 -4.81 4.42 -0.54
N GLY A 131 -4.71 3.08 -0.53
CA GLY A 131 -3.58 2.38 -1.13
C GLY A 131 -3.68 2.26 -2.64
N ARG A 132 -4.89 2.40 -3.24
CA ARG A 132 -5.08 2.29 -4.70
C ARG A 132 -4.91 3.60 -5.45
N HIS A 133 -5.55 4.65 -4.96
CA HIS A 133 -5.68 5.89 -5.70
C HIS A 133 -4.30 6.52 -5.89
N ASN A 134 -3.97 6.95 -7.11
CA ASN A 134 -2.71 7.66 -7.37
C ASN A 134 -1.45 6.97 -6.81
N ASN A 135 -1.43 5.64 -6.76
CA ASN A 135 -0.32 4.86 -6.24
C ASN A 135 0.23 3.95 -7.36
N TRP A 136 1.44 4.23 -7.81
CA TRP A 136 2.10 3.46 -8.88
C TRP A 136 2.78 2.19 -8.35
N PHE A 137 3.07 2.13 -7.04
CA PHE A 137 3.87 1.09 -6.41
C PHE A 137 3.03 0.00 -5.72
N ILE A 138 1.75 -0.15 -6.09
CA ILE A 138 0.83 -1.13 -5.45
C ILE A 138 1.24 -2.61 -5.59
N ASP A 139 2.24 -2.92 -6.39
CA ASP A 139 2.76 -4.27 -6.61
C ASP A 139 4.21 -4.40 -6.06
N CYS A 140 4.58 -3.55 -5.10
CA CYS A 140 5.91 -3.51 -4.48
C CYS A 140 5.95 -4.08 -3.05
N MET A 141 7.16 -4.22 -2.52
CA MET A 141 7.47 -5.00 -1.32
C MET A 141 6.96 -4.40 -0.01
N GLY A 142 6.49 -3.16 0.03
CA GLY A 142 6.27 -2.47 1.29
C GLY A 142 5.31 -3.17 2.24
N SER A 143 4.27 -3.86 1.74
CA SER A 143 3.44 -4.73 2.60
C SER A 143 4.12 -6.05 2.98
N PRO A 144 4.63 -6.88 2.04
CA PRO A 144 5.29 -8.16 2.32
C PRO A 144 6.37 -8.18 3.40
N ILE A 145 7.09 -7.07 3.59
CA ILE A 145 8.17 -6.96 4.58
C ILE A 145 7.67 -6.96 6.03
N ARG A 146 6.35 -6.85 6.25
CA ARG A 146 5.72 -6.67 7.57
C ARG A 146 5.03 -7.93 8.10
N SER A 147 5.03 -9.01 7.34
CA SER A 147 4.33 -10.27 7.60
C SER A 147 4.64 -10.95 8.93
N GLU A 148 5.87 -10.86 9.44
CA GLU A 148 6.31 -11.66 10.58
C GLU A 148 5.52 -11.39 11.86
N ILE A 149 5.09 -10.14 12.09
CA ILE A 149 4.29 -9.78 13.28
C ILE A 149 2.96 -10.51 13.29
N TRP A 150 2.31 -10.64 12.13
CA TRP A 150 1.01 -11.31 12.00
C TRP A 150 1.16 -12.83 12.14
N ALA A 151 2.24 -13.38 11.57
CA ALA A 151 2.60 -14.78 11.72
C ALA A 151 2.92 -15.14 13.18
N CYS A 152 3.73 -14.32 13.86
CA CYS A 152 4.14 -14.54 15.24
C CYS A 152 2.99 -14.34 16.24
N LEU A 153 2.04 -13.43 15.97
CA LEU A 153 0.81 -13.30 16.77
C LEU A 153 -0.18 -14.46 16.53
N SER A 154 -0.06 -15.16 15.40
CA SER A 154 -0.97 -16.23 14.99
C SER A 154 -0.22 -17.53 14.69
N PRO A 155 0.62 -18.05 15.61
CA PRO A 155 1.50 -19.18 15.31
C PRO A 155 0.67 -20.41 14.96
N GLY A 156 0.99 -21.10 13.87
CA GLY A 156 0.29 -22.31 13.43
C GLY A 156 -1.17 -22.12 12.99
N VAL A 157 -1.61 -20.88 12.77
CA VAL A 157 -2.95 -20.54 12.27
C VAL A 157 -2.84 -19.61 11.06
N PRO A 158 -2.42 -20.12 9.88
CA PRO A 158 -2.11 -19.26 8.73
C PRO A 158 -3.30 -18.43 8.23
N ALA A 159 -4.53 -18.95 8.37
CA ALA A 159 -5.75 -18.20 8.02
C ALA A 159 -5.96 -16.95 8.89
N LEU A 160 -5.59 -17.02 10.17
CA LEU A 160 -5.70 -15.87 11.06
C LEU A 160 -4.59 -14.85 10.75
N ALA A 161 -3.35 -15.32 10.53
CA ALA A 161 -2.24 -14.47 10.10
C ALA A 161 -2.61 -13.72 8.82
N ALA A 162 -3.06 -14.43 7.79
CA ALA A 162 -3.44 -13.88 6.49
C ALA A 162 -4.55 -12.81 6.59
N ARG A 163 -5.57 -12.99 7.44
CA ARG A 163 -6.61 -11.97 7.62
C ARG A 163 -6.09 -10.69 8.26
N ARG A 164 -5.15 -10.79 9.20
CA ARG A 164 -4.54 -9.61 9.85
C ARG A 164 -3.54 -8.92 8.93
N ALA A 165 -2.73 -9.71 8.23
CA ALA A 165 -1.82 -9.27 7.18
C ALA A 165 -2.56 -8.55 6.04
N TYR A 166 -3.76 -9.00 5.66
CA TYR A 166 -4.60 -8.28 4.71
C TYR A 166 -5.00 -6.88 5.20
N GLU A 167 -5.44 -6.75 6.44
CA GLU A 167 -5.82 -5.45 7.04
C GLU A 167 -4.62 -4.49 7.12
N ASP A 168 -3.42 -5.01 7.37
CA ASP A 168 -2.17 -4.26 7.26
C ASP A 168 -1.89 -3.83 5.82
N ALA A 169 -1.85 -4.79 4.89
CA ALA A 169 -1.47 -4.56 3.51
C ALA A 169 -2.32 -3.48 2.84
N ILE A 170 -3.63 -3.46 3.11
CA ILE A 170 -4.52 -2.47 2.47
C ILE A 170 -4.37 -1.04 3.02
N CYS A 171 -3.50 -0.81 4.02
CA CYS A 171 -3.19 0.53 4.50
C CYS A 171 -2.44 1.34 3.44
N ASP A 172 -1.50 0.73 2.73
CA ASP A 172 -0.66 1.33 1.69
C ASP A 172 -0.82 0.69 0.31
N HIS A 173 -1.40 -0.50 0.25
CA HIS A 173 -1.78 -1.21 -0.98
C HIS A 173 -3.30 -1.34 -1.06
N ALA A 174 -3.82 -2.00 -2.10
CA ALA A 174 -5.27 -2.19 -2.24
C ALA A 174 -5.66 -3.50 -2.89
N GLY A 175 -4.70 -4.41 -3.12
CA GLY A 175 -4.81 -5.62 -3.90
C GLY A 175 -3.51 -5.83 -4.67
N GLY A 176 -3.51 -6.72 -5.67
CA GLY A 176 -2.33 -6.94 -6.51
C GLY A 176 -1.21 -7.71 -5.81
N GLU A 177 -0.04 -7.70 -6.43
CA GLU A 177 1.09 -8.55 -6.06
C GLU A 177 1.67 -8.20 -4.69
N GLY A 178 1.60 -6.94 -4.25
CA GLY A 178 2.03 -6.52 -2.91
C GLY A 178 1.20 -7.20 -1.82
N VAL A 179 -0.14 -7.12 -1.92
CA VAL A 179 -1.04 -7.83 -1.00
C VAL A 179 -0.84 -9.35 -1.07
N TYR A 180 -0.67 -9.92 -2.27
CA TYR A 180 -0.44 -11.36 -2.40
C TYR A 180 0.88 -11.81 -1.76
N GLY A 181 1.95 -11.02 -1.89
CA GLY A 181 3.22 -11.31 -1.21
C GLY A 181 3.08 -11.32 0.31
N GLU A 182 2.36 -10.36 0.87
CA GLU A 182 2.09 -10.28 2.31
C GLU A 182 1.26 -11.48 2.81
N LEU A 183 0.21 -11.87 2.07
CA LEU A 183 -0.56 -13.09 2.41
C LEU A 183 0.30 -14.36 2.31
N PHE A 184 1.17 -14.44 1.30
CA PHE A 184 2.08 -15.58 1.14
C PHE A 184 3.05 -15.68 2.32
N ASN A 185 3.74 -14.60 2.68
CA ASN A 185 4.72 -14.62 3.77
C ASN A 185 4.05 -14.85 5.13
N ALA A 186 2.99 -14.12 5.46
CA ALA A 186 2.31 -14.28 6.74
C ALA A 186 1.78 -15.72 6.92
N SER A 187 1.29 -16.34 5.83
CA SER A 187 0.79 -17.72 5.89
C SER A 187 1.91 -18.76 6.03
N ILE A 188 3.02 -18.62 5.30
CA ILE A 188 4.13 -19.59 5.36
C ILE A 188 4.86 -19.53 6.70
N GLU A 189 5.09 -18.33 7.22
CA GLU A 189 5.74 -18.11 8.50
C GLU A 189 4.86 -18.60 9.66
N SER A 190 3.55 -18.34 9.60
CA SER A 190 2.61 -18.89 10.57
C SER A 190 2.61 -20.43 10.55
N ALA A 191 2.59 -21.03 9.35
CA ALA A 191 2.62 -22.49 9.19
C ALA A 191 3.92 -23.10 9.72
N ALA A 192 5.05 -22.39 9.62
CA ALA A 192 6.38 -22.85 10.06
C ALA A 192 6.48 -23.11 11.58
N PHE A 193 5.53 -22.63 12.39
CA PHE A 193 5.45 -22.99 13.81
C PHE A 193 5.02 -24.45 14.05
N VAL A 194 4.36 -25.07 13.08
CA VAL A 194 3.77 -26.42 13.21
C VAL A 194 4.13 -27.37 12.08
N LEU A 195 4.72 -26.84 10.99
CA LEU A 195 5.26 -27.59 9.86
C LEU A 195 6.74 -27.28 9.66
N HIS A 196 7.49 -28.27 9.19
CA HIS A 196 8.94 -28.18 9.00
C HIS A 196 9.40 -28.50 7.58
N ASP A 197 8.61 -29.26 6.81
CA ASP A 197 8.97 -29.59 5.44
C ASP A 197 8.73 -28.37 4.52
N MET A 198 9.75 -28.02 3.76
CA MET A 198 9.75 -26.81 2.93
C MET A 198 8.76 -26.93 1.77
N ASP A 199 8.65 -28.12 1.17
CA ASP A 199 7.73 -28.33 0.06
C ASP A 199 6.27 -28.24 0.55
N ASP A 200 5.97 -28.82 1.72
CA ASP A 200 4.64 -28.71 2.34
C ASP A 200 4.30 -27.26 2.72
N LEU A 201 5.26 -26.50 3.27
CA LEU A 201 5.08 -25.08 3.61
C LEU A 201 4.78 -24.23 2.37
N LEU A 202 5.54 -24.42 1.28
CA LEU A 202 5.30 -23.74 0.00
C LEU A 202 3.93 -24.13 -0.57
N ASP A 203 3.54 -25.40 -0.49
CA ASP A 203 2.23 -25.86 -0.95
C ASP A 203 1.09 -25.24 -0.15
N VAL A 204 1.25 -25.08 1.18
CA VAL A 204 0.29 -24.36 2.02
C VAL A 204 0.22 -22.88 1.63
N ALA A 205 1.34 -22.17 1.56
CA ALA A 205 1.37 -20.74 1.28
C ALA A 205 0.80 -20.39 -0.10
N LEU A 206 1.06 -21.22 -1.12
CA LEU A 206 0.48 -21.06 -2.45
C LEU A 206 -1.05 -21.18 -2.47
N THR A 207 -1.69 -21.77 -1.44
CA THR A 207 -3.16 -21.78 -1.35
C THR A 207 -3.75 -20.46 -0.91
N TYR A 208 -2.95 -19.52 -0.36
CA TYR A 208 -3.39 -18.23 0.16
C TYR A 208 -3.41 -17.11 -0.89
N ILE A 209 -2.98 -17.39 -2.12
CA ILE A 209 -2.89 -16.42 -3.21
C ILE A 209 -3.51 -16.98 -4.50
N PRO A 210 -3.90 -16.13 -5.47
CA PRO A 210 -4.39 -16.59 -6.76
C PRO A 210 -3.36 -17.47 -7.47
N GLU A 211 -3.83 -18.54 -8.11
CA GLU A 211 -2.95 -19.52 -8.75
C GLU A 211 -2.12 -18.91 -9.90
N ASP A 212 -2.61 -17.88 -10.56
CA ASP A 212 -2.01 -17.26 -11.75
C ASP A 212 -1.32 -15.92 -11.48
N CYS A 213 -1.29 -15.43 -10.23
CA CYS A 213 -0.60 -14.18 -9.87
C CYS A 213 0.92 -14.26 -10.09
N GLY A 214 1.56 -13.09 -10.20
CA GLY A 214 3.00 -12.94 -10.37
C GLY A 214 3.79 -13.63 -9.25
N VAL A 215 3.40 -13.45 -7.99
CA VAL A 215 4.04 -14.11 -6.85
C VAL A 215 4.05 -15.64 -7.03
N ALA A 216 2.90 -16.24 -7.36
CA ALA A 216 2.80 -17.69 -7.59
C ALA A 216 3.68 -18.15 -8.76
N ARG A 217 3.78 -17.36 -9.84
CA ARG A 217 4.65 -17.67 -10.98
C ARG A 217 6.14 -17.64 -10.60
N ALA A 218 6.58 -16.61 -9.89
CA ALA A 218 7.97 -16.47 -9.47
C ALA A 218 8.39 -17.57 -8.48
N VAL A 219 7.57 -17.86 -7.47
CA VAL A 219 7.79 -18.96 -6.51
C VAL A 219 7.91 -20.30 -7.23
N ARG A 220 7.01 -20.59 -8.19
CA ARG A 220 7.07 -21.83 -8.98
C ARG A 220 8.27 -21.88 -9.92
N ALA A 221 8.73 -20.75 -10.45
CA ALA A 221 9.93 -20.69 -11.26
C ALA A 221 11.17 -21.08 -10.45
N ALA A 222 11.35 -20.50 -9.25
CA ALA A 222 12.43 -20.86 -8.33
C ALA A 222 12.38 -22.35 -7.93
N ARG A 223 11.21 -22.83 -7.49
CA ARG A 223 11.00 -24.24 -7.07
C ARG A 223 11.21 -25.22 -8.23
N GLY A 224 10.75 -24.88 -9.44
CA GLY A 224 10.91 -25.70 -10.63
C GLY A 224 12.36 -25.81 -11.08
N ALA A 225 13.12 -24.72 -11.02
CA ALA A 225 14.56 -24.72 -11.29
C ALA A 225 15.32 -25.61 -10.29
N HIS A 226 14.99 -25.49 -9.00
CA HIS A 226 15.58 -26.32 -7.93
C HIS A 226 15.32 -27.81 -8.16
N ARG A 227 14.06 -28.20 -8.42
CA ARG A 227 13.69 -29.59 -8.71
C ARG A 227 14.35 -30.17 -9.96
N SER A 228 14.72 -29.30 -10.90
CA SER A 228 15.42 -29.68 -12.14
C SER A 228 16.94 -29.76 -11.98
N GLY A 229 17.48 -29.56 -10.77
CA GLY A 229 18.92 -29.60 -10.49
C GLY A 229 19.70 -28.41 -11.04
N ARG A 230 19.03 -27.28 -11.31
CA ARG A 230 19.66 -26.04 -11.76
C ARG A 230 20.37 -25.34 -10.61
N SER A 231 21.42 -24.59 -10.89
CA SER A 231 22.08 -23.72 -9.91
C SER A 231 21.16 -22.58 -9.46
N TRP A 232 21.47 -21.95 -8.31
CA TRP A 232 20.69 -20.84 -7.78
C TRP A 232 20.73 -19.60 -8.70
N THR A 233 21.83 -19.38 -9.43
CA THR A 233 21.94 -18.31 -10.42
C THR A 233 21.08 -18.57 -11.65
N GLU A 234 20.98 -19.83 -12.11
CA GLU A 234 20.01 -20.21 -13.13
C GLU A 234 18.57 -20.03 -12.63
N ALA A 235 18.27 -20.41 -11.39
CA ALA A 235 16.95 -20.19 -10.78
C ALA A 235 16.58 -18.70 -10.73
N ARG A 236 17.55 -17.82 -10.40
CA ARG A 236 17.37 -16.37 -10.44
C ARG A 236 16.97 -15.90 -11.84
N SER A 237 17.66 -16.36 -12.88
CA SER A 237 17.29 -16.04 -14.27
C SER A 237 15.87 -16.51 -14.61
N HIS A 238 15.48 -17.70 -14.18
CA HIS A 238 14.12 -18.21 -14.38
C HIS A 238 13.05 -17.36 -13.67
N VAL A 239 13.33 -16.84 -12.46
CA VAL A 239 12.42 -15.92 -11.77
C VAL A 239 12.28 -14.61 -12.54
N LEU A 240 13.39 -14.01 -12.97
CA LEU A 240 13.39 -12.78 -13.75
C LEU A 240 12.68 -12.94 -15.10
N GLU A 241 12.82 -14.07 -15.77
CA GLU A 241 12.11 -14.39 -17.01
C GLU A 241 10.61 -14.61 -16.80
N ALA A 242 10.20 -15.19 -15.66
CA ALA A 242 8.80 -15.47 -15.36
C ALA A 242 8.00 -14.20 -14.99
N THR A 243 8.65 -13.21 -14.39
CA THR A 243 8.03 -11.96 -13.93
C THR A 243 8.97 -10.77 -14.14
N PRO A 244 9.26 -10.38 -15.40
CA PRO A 244 10.25 -9.34 -15.68
C PRO A 244 9.77 -7.96 -15.20
N HIS A 245 10.62 -7.28 -14.44
CA HIS A 245 10.41 -5.93 -13.97
C HIS A 245 11.75 -5.27 -13.64
N TYR A 246 11.87 -3.96 -13.83
CA TYR A 246 13.14 -3.23 -13.60
C TYR A 246 13.22 -2.55 -12.23
N VAL A 247 12.08 -2.28 -11.59
CA VAL A 247 12.04 -1.75 -10.22
C VAL A 247 12.48 -2.86 -9.26
N ALA A 248 13.43 -2.55 -8.38
CA ALA A 248 13.99 -3.50 -7.42
C ALA A 248 12.91 -4.02 -6.45
N GLN A 249 12.00 -3.15 -6.02
CA GLN A 249 10.96 -3.43 -5.03
C GLN A 249 9.79 -4.26 -5.57
N TYR A 250 9.77 -4.70 -6.84
CA TYR A 250 8.63 -5.41 -7.41
C TYR A 250 8.41 -6.78 -6.74
N THR A 251 7.25 -6.99 -6.11
CA THR A 251 7.00 -8.09 -5.19
C THR A 251 7.29 -9.47 -5.79
N PRO A 252 6.76 -9.85 -6.97
CA PRO A 252 6.96 -11.20 -7.50
C PRO A 252 8.41 -11.66 -7.57
N ILE A 253 9.32 -10.79 -8.03
CA ILE A 253 10.74 -11.13 -8.16
C ILE A 253 11.34 -11.44 -6.79
N ASN A 254 11.11 -10.57 -5.81
CA ASN A 254 11.63 -10.72 -4.45
C ASN A 254 11.06 -11.94 -3.74
N MET A 255 9.78 -12.27 -3.94
CA MET A 255 9.19 -13.53 -3.45
C MET A 255 9.89 -14.76 -4.05
N GLY A 256 10.21 -14.73 -5.35
CA GLY A 256 11.01 -15.78 -5.97
C GLY A 256 12.43 -15.88 -5.37
N PHE A 257 13.05 -14.75 -5.06
CA PHE A 257 14.40 -14.69 -4.47
C PHE A 257 14.45 -15.17 -3.03
N GLN A 258 13.41 -14.91 -2.23
CA GLN A 258 13.25 -15.50 -0.90
C GLN A 258 13.22 -17.04 -0.99
N VAL A 259 12.47 -17.59 -1.94
CA VAL A 259 12.42 -19.04 -2.19
C VAL A 259 13.76 -19.59 -2.68
N ILE A 260 14.52 -18.84 -3.48
CA ILE A 260 15.89 -19.23 -3.86
C ILE A 260 16.79 -19.31 -2.62
N GLY A 261 16.82 -18.27 -1.79
CA GLY A 261 17.60 -18.25 -0.55
C GLY A 261 17.27 -19.46 0.34
N TRP A 262 15.99 -19.80 0.43
CA TRP A 262 15.53 -20.93 1.24
C TRP A 262 15.90 -22.30 0.66
N LEU A 263 15.61 -22.56 -0.62
CA LEU A 263 15.82 -23.89 -1.23
C LEU A 263 17.30 -24.20 -1.47
N TYR A 264 18.11 -23.19 -1.78
CA TYR A 264 19.51 -23.37 -2.13
C TYR A 264 20.48 -23.13 -0.97
N GLY A 265 19.99 -22.67 0.18
CA GLY A 265 20.79 -22.40 1.36
C GLY A 265 21.29 -23.67 2.05
N GLU A 266 22.61 -23.86 2.15
CA GLU A 266 23.22 -24.99 2.86
C GLU A 266 23.23 -24.78 4.39
N ASN A 267 23.25 -23.52 4.81
CA ASN A 267 23.20 -23.10 6.20
C ASN A 267 22.57 -21.70 6.29
N PHE A 268 22.35 -21.21 7.51
CA PHE A 268 21.69 -19.91 7.74
C PHE A 268 22.34 -18.76 6.96
N GLY A 269 23.65 -18.60 7.09
CA GLY A 269 24.38 -17.50 6.43
C GLY A 269 24.36 -17.60 4.91
N ASP A 270 24.52 -18.81 4.39
CA ASP A 270 24.48 -19.05 2.94
C ASP A 270 23.08 -18.79 2.35
N ALA A 271 22.01 -19.11 3.08
CA ALA A 271 20.64 -18.83 2.67
C ALA A 271 20.37 -17.32 2.52
N ILE A 272 20.68 -16.53 3.56
CA ILE A 272 20.46 -15.08 3.53
C ILE A 272 21.39 -14.40 2.50
N CYS A 273 22.64 -14.86 2.35
CA CYS A 273 23.54 -14.35 1.31
C CYS A 273 23.01 -14.65 -0.09
N LYS A 274 22.44 -15.84 -0.35
CA LYS A 274 21.86 -16.15 -1.67
C LYS A 274 20.64 -15.30 -2.00
N ALA A 275 19.78 -15.02 -1.01
CA ALA A 275 18.66 -14.09 -1.20
C ALA A 275 19.17 -12.69 -1.56
N VAL A 276 20.07 -12.13 -0.74
CA VAL A 276 20.70 -10.81 -0.97
C VAL A 276 21.45 -10.76 -2.30
N ASN A 277 22.18 -11.82 -2.66
CA ASN A 277 22.93 -11.87 -3.91
C ASN A 277 22.05 -11.88 -5.15
N CYS A 278 20.74 -12.02 -5.03
CA CYS A 278 19.86 -11.85 -6.18
C CYS A 278 19.71 -10.38 -6.63
N GLY A 279 20.12 -9.39 -5.82
CA GLY A 279 20.45 -8.02 -6.27
C GLY A 279 19.29 -7.11 -6.66
N TYR A 280 18.13 -7.30 -6.03
CA TYR A 280 16.95 -6.42 -6.11
C TYR A 280 16.73 -5.79 -4.73
N ASP A 281 15.61 -6.06 -4.07
CA ASP A 281 15.27 -5.51 -2.77
C ASP A 281 15.92 -6.37 -1.67
N THR A 282 17.14 -6.00 -1.31
CA THR A 282 18.07 -6.92 -0.64
C THR A 282 17.87 -7.07 0.85
N ASP A 283 17.54 -5.98 1.54
CA ASP A 283 17.27 -6.02 2.97
C ASP A 283 16.05 -6.90 3.27
N CYS A 284 14.93 -6.69 2.55
CA CYS A 284 13.69 -7.40 2.81
C CYS A 284 13.75 -8.89 2.46
N THR A 285 14.42 -9.25 1.36
CA THR A 285 14.60 -10.66 0.95
C THR A 285 15.51 -11.39 1.92
N GLY A 286 16.61 -10.76 2.36
CA GLY A 286 17.47 -11.29 3.40
C GLY A 286 16.73 -11.43 4.73
N ALA A 287 16.00 -10.39 5.13
CA ALA A 287 15.25 -10.30 6.39
C ALA A 287 14.20 -11.40 6.48
N THR A 288 13.32 -11.52 5.49
CA THR A 288 12.25 -12.53 5.46
C THR A 288 12.80 -13.96 5.50
N VAL A 289 13.85 -14.27 4.71
CA VAL A 289 14.50 -15.59 4.75
C VAL A 289 15.13 -15.85 6.13
N GLY A 290 15.75 -14.82 6.73
CA GLY A 290 16.28 -14.88 8.08
C GLY A 290 15.20 -15.19 9.11
N SER A 291 14.07 -14.46 9.06
CA SER A 291 12.89 -14.63 9.91
C SER A 291 12.34 -16.05 9.85
N LEU A 292 12.06 -16.55 8.64
CA LEU A 292 11.50 -17.88 8.44
C LEU A 292 12.44 -18.98 8.97
N LEU A 293 13.75 -18.87 8.70
CA LEU A 293 14.74 -19.80 9.26
C LEU A 293 14.82 -19.71 10.79
N GLY A 294 14.63 -18.51 11.35
CA GLY A 294 14.49 -18.26 12.78
C GLY A 294 13.28 -18.95 13.39
N ILE A 295 12.11 -18.87 12.75
CA ILE A 295 10.89 -19.57 13.18
C ILE A 295 11.08 -21.09 13.14
N LEU A 296 11.74 -21.60 12.10
CA LEU A 296 11.94 -23.04 11.92
C LEU A 296 12.95 -23.64 12.91
N ARG A 297 13.97 -22.87 13.29
CA ARG A 297 15.14 -23.37 14.03
C ARG A 297 15.23 -22.86 15.46
N GLY A 298 14.45 -21.84 15.81
CA GLY A 298 14.56 -21.15 17.08
C GLY A 298 15.87 -20.38 17.23
N ARG A 299 16.01 -19.62 18.32
CA ARG A 299 17.24 -18.85 18.62
C ARG A 299 18.47 -19.74 18.63
N ALA A 300 18.37 -20.94 19.24
CA ALA A 300 19.50 -21.85 19.39
C ALA A 300 20.01 -22.43 18.06
N GLY A 301 19.19 -22.41 17.01
CA GLY A 301 19.57 -22.88 15.68
C GLY A 301 20.20 -21.82 14.77
N LEU A 302 20.31 -20.56 15.23
CA LEU A 302 20.97 -19.47 14.51
C LEU A 302 22.47 -19.39 14.88
N PRO A 303 23.39 -19.37 13.91
CA PRO A 303 24.82 -19.38 14.21
C PRO A 303 25.31 -18.10 14.90
N GLU A 304 26.01 -18.25 16.03
CA GLU A 304 26.58 -17.13 16.81
C GLU A 304 27.40 -16.15 15.98
N ARG A 305 28.11 -16.61 14.95
CA ARG A 305 28.89 -15.72 14.08
C ARG A 305 28.03 -14.60 13.48
N TRP A 306 26.78 -14.89 13.11
CA TRP A 306 25.86 -13.93 12.48
C TRP A 306 25.11 -13.08 13.50
N THR A 307 24.85 -13.63 14.69
CA THR A 307 23.92 -13.04 15.67
C THR A 307 24.64 -12.24 16.77
N LEU A 308 25.81 -12.70 17.23
CA LEU A 308 26.56 -12.02 18.29
C LEU A 308 26.93 -10.56 17.98
N PRO A 309 27.31 -10.18 16.74
CA PRO A 309 27.65 -8.80 16.44
C PRO A 309 26.47 -7.82 16.53
N LEU A 310 25.25 -8.31 16.30
CA LEU A 310 24.03 -7.48 16.37
C LEU A 310 23.50 -7.39 17.81
N GLY A 311 23.75 -8.41 18.64
CA GLY A 311 23.24 -8.43 19.99
C GLY A 311 21.70 -8.53 20.03
N HIS A 312 21.11 -8.02 21.12
CA HIS A 312 19.66 -8.13 21.37
C HIS A 312 18.95 -6.77 21.40
N ASN A 313 19.70 -5.68 21.28
CA ASN A 313 19.12 -4.34 21.23
C ASN A 313 18.38 -4.16 19.89
N ILE A 314 17.45 -3.21 19.84
CA ILE A 314 16.77 -2.82 18.61
C ILE A 314 17.18 -1.38 18.33
N ALA A 315 17.90 -1.18 17.23
CA ALA A 315 18.20 0.16 16.75
C ALA A 315 16.95 0.76 16.07
N THR A 316 16.72 2.07 16.22
CA THR A 316 15.58 2.76 15.62
C THR A 316 15.99 4.07 14.93
N SER A 317 15.22 4.46 13.93
CA SER A 317 15.35 5.68 13.13
C SER A 317 14.54 6.86 13.69
N GLU A 318 14.04 6.79 14.93
CA GLU A 318 13.23 7.88 15.50
C GLU A 318 13.98 9.23 15.51
N ALA A 319 15.29 9.20 15.76
CA ALA A 319 16.13 10.40 15.74
C ALA A 319 16.28 11.03 14.34
N SER A 320 16.21 10.23 13.27
CA SER A 320 16.21 10.71 11.87
C SER A 320 14.79 10.91 11.33
N GLY A 321 13.77 10.50 12.07
CA GLY A 321 12.35 10.68 11.74
C GLY A 321 11.75 9.59 10.86
N GLY A 322 12.40 8.43 10.70
CA GLY A 322 11.85 7.29 9.96
C GLY A 322 10.63 6.69 10.66
N ILE A 323 10.68 6.57 11.99
CA ILE A 323 9.50 6.41 12.86
C ILE A 323 9.37 7.56 13.86
N LYS A 324 8.21 7.70 14.49
CA LYS A 324 7.88 8.83 15.38
C LYS A 324 7.06 8.39 16.58
N HIS A 325 7.23 9.07 17.71
CA HIS A 325 6.42 8.89 18.92
C HIS A 325 6.46 7.46 19.47
N VAL A 326 7.66 6.84 19.43
CA VAL A 326 7.83 5.43 19.79
C VAL A 326 8.62 5.20 21.07
N THR A 327 9.56 6.09 21.43
CA THR A 327 10.30 5.96 22.70
C THR A 327 9.69 6.77 23.85
N GLY A 328 8.90 7.79 23.53
CA GLY A 328 8.18 8.60 24.51
C GLY A 328 6.75 8.12 24.77
N GLY A 329 6.15 8.52 25.89
CA GLY A 329 4.74 8.24 26.23
C GLY A 329 4.55 7.15 27.29
N THR A 330 3.32 6.64 27.41
CA THR A 330 2.95 5.61 28.39
C THR A 330 3.33 4.20 27.95
N ASP A 331 3.38 3.97 26.64
CA ASP A 331 3.55 2.63 26.05
C ASP A 331 4.61 2.69 24.93
N PRO A 332 5.91 2.75 25.30
CA PRO A 332 6.99 2.78 24.32
C PRO A 332 7.14 1.44 23.61
N VAL A 333 7.67 1.47 22.38
CA VAL A 333 8.00 0.24 21.65
C VAL A 333 9.14 -0.52 22.34
N PRO A 334 9.24 -1.85 22.15
CA PRO A 334 10.34 -2.64 22.71
C PRO A 334 11.71 -2.15 22.23
N ALA A 335 12.64 -1.95 23.16
CA ALA A 335 14.03 -1.60 22.86
C ALA A 335 14.96 -2.83 22.72
N THR A 336 14.45 -4.03 23.03
CA THR A 336 15.19 -5.29 22.94
C THR A 336 14.33 -6.40 22.34
N LEU A 337 14.99 -7.35 21.67
CA LEU A 337 14.36 -8.55 21.13
C LEU A 337 13.66 -9.37 22.22
N ASP A 338 14.25 -9.44 23.43
CA ASP A 338 13.65 -10.17 24.56
C ASP A 338 12.27 -9.60 24.92
N ARG A 339 12.14 -8.27 25.02
CA ARG A 339 10.87 -7.63 25.35
C ARG A 339 9.87 -7.70 24.19
N LEU A 340 10.35 -7.59 22.95
CA LEU A 340 9.54 -7.76 21.75
C LEU A 340 8.91 -9.15 21.73
N THR A 341 9.72 -10.19 21.90
CA THR A 341 9.27 -11.59 21.97
C THR A 341 8.25 -11.80 23.09
N GLU A 342 8.50 -11.30 24.29
CA GLU A 342 7.59 -11.44 25.43
C GLU A 342 6.19 -10.90 25.11
N LEU A 343 6.12 -9.67 24.59
CA LEU A 343 4.86 -9.01 24.24
C LEU A 343 4.13 -9.71 23.11
N VAL A 344 4.85 -10.10 22.06
CA VAL A 344 4.27 -10.83 20.92
C VAL A 344 3.70 -12.16 21.39
N CYS A 345 4.40 -12.90 22.25
CA CYS A 345 3.92 -14.17 22.78
C CYS A 345 2.67 -13.99 23.68
N ASP A 346 2.67 -13.00 24.57
CA ASP A 346 1.53 -12.71 25.44
C ASP A 346 0.28 -12.35 24.63
N PHE A 347 0.42 -11.48 23.63
CA PHE A 347 -0.71 -11.10 22.77
C PHE A 347 -1.10 -12.19 21.79
N GLY A 348 -0.16 -13.01 21.30
CA GLY A 348 -0.45 -14.15 20.45
C GLY A 348 -1.24 -15.23 21.18
N GLU A 349 -0.88 -15.57 22.42
CA GLU A 349 -1.65 -16.50 23.24
C GLU A 349 -3.08 -15.98 23.48
N ARG A 350 -3.24 -14.69 23.78
CA ARG A 350 -4.56 -14.07 23.93
C ARG A 350 -5.35 -14.09 22.63
N LEU A 351 -4.69 -13.88 21.49
CA LEU A 351 -5.34 -13.86 20.17
C LEU A 351 -5.92 -15.23 19.83
N LEU A 352 -5.14 -16.28 20.01
CA LEU A 352 -5.59 -17.66 19.79
C LEU A 352 -6.82 -17.99 20.64
N VAL A 353 -6.89 -17.49 21.88
CA VAL A 353 -8.06 -17.67 22.76
C VAL A 353 -9.27 -16.87 22.27
N VAL A 354 -9.09 -15.59 21.94
CA VAL A 354 -10.17 -14.71 21.47
C VAL A 354 -10.80 -15.23 20.17
N GLU A 355 -9.98 -15.75 19.27
CA GLU A 355 -10.40 -16.27 17.95
C GLU A 355 -10.87 -17.74 18.01
N ASP A 356 -10.99 -18.32 19.20
CA ASP A 356 -11.36 -19.72 19.43
C ASP A 356 -10.54 -20.71 18.56
N SER A 357 -9.23 -20.45 18.44
CA SER A 357 -8.33 -21.25 17.60
C SER A 357 -8.30 -22.74 17.99
N PRO A 358 -8.16 -23.68 17.04
CA PRO A 358 -7.89 -25.08 17.38
C PRO A 358 -6.48 -25.32 17.92
N LEU A 359 -5.55 -24.35 17.79
CA LEU A 359 -4.22 -24.40 18.39
C LEU A 359 -4.22 -23.63 19.72
N ARG A 360 -3.53 -24.17 20.72
CA ARG A 360 -3.30 -23.52 22.01
C ARG A 360 -1.81 -23.47 22.35
N ILE A 361 -1.42 -22.44 23.10
CA ILE A 361 -0.12 -22.41 23.76
C ILE A 361 -0.26 -23.18 25.08
N GLY A 362 0.69 -24.07 25.36
CA GLY A 362 0.67 -24.93 26.56
C GLY A 362 2.05 -25.28 27.07
N THR A 363 2.14 -26.28 27.94
CA THR A 363 3.41 -26.69 28.57
C THR A 363 4.23 -27.68 27.73
N SER A 364 3.61 -28.33 26.75
CA SER A 364 4.24 -29.35 25.91
C SER A 364 3.64 -29.31 24.51
N THR A 365 4.46 -29.60 23.51
CA THR A 365 4.04 -29.64 22.10
C THR A 365 3.36 -30.99 21.80
N SER A 366 2.18 -30.93 21.20
CA SER A 366 1.43 -32.07 20.66
C SER A 366 0.74 -31.62 19.38
N LEU A 367 1.28 -32.07 18.25
CA LEU A 367 0.84 -31.72 16.89
C LEU A 367 0.38 -32.94 16.11
N GLU A 368 0.34 -34.13 16.72
CA GLU A 368 0.09 -35.41 16.05
C GLU A 368 -1.28 -35.48 15.36
N GLU A 369 -2.24 -34.71 15.88
CA GLU A 369 -3.60 -34.63 15.35
C GLU A 369 -3.76 -33.52 14.30
N LEU A 370 -2.76 -32.65 14.14
CA LEU A 370 -2.78 -31.58 13.16
C LEU A 370 -2.51 -32.13 11.76
N GLN A 371 -3.40 -31.83 10.83
CA GLN A 371 -3.30 -32.25 9.43
C GLN A 371 -2.99 -31.03 8.57
N ILE A 372 -2.09 -31.18 7.58
CA ILE A 372 -1.70 -30.09 6.65
C ILE A 372 -2.93 -29.42 6.01
N LYS A 373 -3.99 -30.17 5.69
CA LYS A 373 -5.25 -29.63 5.14
C LYS A 373 -5.99 -28.65 6.05
N GLN A 374 -5.61 -28.52 7.33
CA GLN A 374 -6.16 -27.54 8.26
C GLN A 374 -5.40 -26.21 8.19
N LEU A 375 -4.23 -26.20 7.56
CA LEU A 375 -3.35 -25.05 7.40
C LEU A 375 -3.51 -24.38 6.03
N VAL A 376 -4.15 -25.05 5.07
CA VAL A 376 -4.46 -24.48 3.75
C VAL A 376 -5.54 -23.41 3.86
N ALA A 377 -5.54 -22.47 2.91
CA ALA A 377 -6.47 -21.36 2.89
C ALA A 377 -7.94 -21.83 2.88
N PRO A 378 -8.76 -21.37 3.85
CA PRO A 378 -10.19 -21.60 3.80
C PRO A 378 -10.83 -20.76 2.68
N PRO A 379 -12.06 -21.10 2.23
CA PRO A 379 -12.69 -20.46 1.07
C PRO A 379 -12.82 -18.94 1.17
N ASP A 380 -13.00 -18.39 2.36
CA ASP A 380 -13.16 -16.95 2.61
C ASP A 380 -11.87 -16.14 2.38
N ILE A 381 -10.68 -16.77 2.42
CA ILE A 381 -9.44 -16.08 2.02
C ILE A 381 -9.51 -15.68 0.54
N ARG A 382 -10.23 -16.44 -0.30
CA ARG A 382 -10.38 -16.11 -1.72
C ARG A 382 -11.17 -14.81 -1.94
N ASP A 383 -12.02 -14.43 -0.99
CA ASP A 383 -12.74 -13.16 -1.05
C ASP A 383 -11.77 -11.97 -0.89
N LEU A 384 -10.61 -12.17 -0.26
CA LEU A 384 -9.56 -11.17 -0.13
C LEU A 384 -8.81 -10.94 -1.45
N TRP A 385 -8.66 -11.99 -2.28
CA TRP A 385 -7.95 -11.92 -3.57
C TRP A 385 -8.60 -10.96 -4.55
N HIS A 386 -9.92 -11.02 -4.61
CA HIS A 386 -10.74 -10.21 -5.50
C HIS A 386 -11.44 -9.09 -4.73
N SER A 387 -10.87 -8.71 -3.59
CA SER A 387 -11.44 -7.64 -2.78
C SER A 387 -11.68 -6.41 -3.64
N GLU A 388 -12.86 -5.82 -3.47
CA GLU A 388 -13.24 -4.65 -4.24
C GLU A 388 -12.38 -3.46 -3.77
N ILE A 389 -11.26 -3.26 -4.45
CA ILE A 389 -10.18 -2.31 -4.09
C ILE A 389 -10.66 -0.85 -3.99
N MET A 390 -11.85 -0.58 -4.52
CA MET A 390 -12.55 0.71 -4.49
C MET A 390 -13.77 0.71 -3.57
N ARG A 391 -13.86 -0.24 -2.64
CA ARG A 391 -14.97 -0.35 -1.69
C ARG A 391 -14.49 -0.17 -0.26
N VAL A 392 -15.14 0.73 0.48
CA VAL A 392 -14.91 0.92 1.92
C VAL A 392 -16.07 0.31 2.70
N ASN A 393 -15.76 -0.61 3.61
CA ASN A 393 -16.74 -1.29 4.44
C ASN A 393 -16.90 -0.62 5.81
N HIS A 394 -18.13 -0.56 6.30
CA HIS A 394 -18.52 -0.01 7.58
C HIS A 394 -19.45 -0.98 8.30
N GLN A 395 -19.11 -1.35 9.52
CA GLN A 395 -19.95 -2.19 10.37
C GLN A 395 -20.76 -1.31 11.31
N LEU A 396 -22.09 -1.35 11.18
CA LEU A 396 -23.03 -0.79 12.17
C LEU A 396 -23.58 -1.91 13.05
N PRO A 397 -24.15 -1.60 14.23
CA PRO A 397 -24.75 -2.59 15.11
C PRO A 397 -25.86 -3.44 14.47
N ALA A 398 -26.66 -2.86 13.56
CA ALA A 398 -27.82 -3.53 12.96
C ALA A 398 -27.71 -3.80 11.45
N ALA A 399 -26.66 -3.30 10.79
CA ALA A 399 -26.44 -3.48 9.35
C ALA A 399 -24.94 -3.38 9.02
N ALA A 400 -24.52 -4.01 7.93
CA ALA A 400 -23.23 -3.71 7.31
C ALA A 400 -23.47 -2.80 6.10
N ILE A 401 -22.60 -1.81 5.90
CA ILE A 401 -22.71 -0.83 4.81
C ILE A 401 -21.40 -0.73 4.09
N SER A 402 -21.44 -0.72 2.77
CA SER A 402 -20.27 -0.55 1.93
C SER A 402 -20.48 0.59 0.93
N VAL A 403 -19.42 1.37 0.74
CA VAL A 403 -19.36 2.47 -0.23
C VAL A 403 -18.40 2.07 -1.34
N ASP A 404 -18.94 1.86 -2.53
CA ASP A 404 -18.25 1.44 -3.74
C ASP A 404 -18.02 2.67 -4.65
N TYR A 405 -16.77 3.11 -4.73
CA TYR A 405 -16.34 4.25 -5.54
C TYR A 405 -16.30 3.93 -7.04
N GLY A 406 -16.67 2.74 -7.49
CA GLY A 406 -16.57 2.33 -8.89
C GLY A 406 -15.11 2.28 -9.35
N GLU A 407 -14.79 2.93 -10.47
CA GLU A 407 -13.43 2.90 -11.03
C GLU A 407 -12.43 3.81 -10.31
N SER A 408 -12.88 4.90 -9.67
CA SER A 408 -12.01 5.95 -9.12
C SER A 408 -12.74 6.81 -8.09
N PRO A 409 -12.14 7.28 -6.98
CA PRO A 409 -12.76 8.25 -6.07
C PRO A 409 -12.86 9.67 -6.66
N VAL A 410 -12.37 9.87 -7.89
CA VAL A 410 -12.25 11.19 -8.52
C VAL A 410 -13.59 11.73 -9.00
N VAL A 411 -13.81 13.03 -8.79
CA VAL A 411 -14.88 13.83 -9.40
C VAL A 411 -14.27 14.83 -10.37
N ARG A 412 -14.89 14.92 -11.55
CA ARG A 412 -14.58 15.90 -12.58
C ARG A 412 -15.67 16.96 -12.63
N LEU A 413 -15.28 18.21 -12.87
CA LEU A 413 -16.20 19.32 -13.08
C LEU A 413 -17.09 19.02 -14.30
N ASP A 414 -18.38 19.32 -14.20
CA ASP A 414 -19.41 19.10 -15.21
C ASP A 414 -19.59 17.62 -15.66
N ALA A 415 -19.14 16.68 -14.83
CA ALA A 415 -19.34 15.24 -15.03
C ALA A 415 -20.11 14.62 -13.86
N GLU A 416 -20.90 13.60 -14.16
CA GLU A 416 -21.57 12.79 -13.14
C GLU A 416 -20.57 11.84 -12.48
N LYS A 417 -20.51 11.86 -11.15
CA LYS A 417 -19.84 10.82 -10.35
C LYS A 417 -20.88 9.86 -9.78
N ARG A 418 -20.74 8.57 -10.11
CA ARG A 418 -21.58 7.49 -9.55
C ARG A 418 -20.83 6.77 -8.44
N VAL A 419 -21.55 6.52 -7.34
CA VAL A 419 -21.07 5.74 -6.18
C VAL A 419 -22.14 4.74 -5.79
N GLY A 420 -21.74 3.49 -5.58
CA GLY A 420 -22.61 2.45 -5.04
C GLY A 420 -22.65 2.50 -3.52
N ILE A 421 -23.83 2.41 -2.93
CA ILE A 421 -24.04 2.16 -1.50
C ILE A 421 -24.78 0.84 -1.38
N GLU A 422 -24.15 -0.12 -0.71
CA GLU A 422 -24.75 -1.41 -0.43
C GLU A 422 -24.98 -1.56 1.07
N VAL A 423 -26.14 -2.11 1.43
CA VAL A 423 -26.56 -2.35 2.80
C VAL A 423 -26.96 -3.80 2.95
N VAL A 424 -26.34 -4.51 3.89
CA VAL A 424 -26.67 -5.89 4.23
C VAL A 424 -27.37 -5.91 5.59
N ASN A 425 -28.57 -6.47 5.64
CA ASN A 425 -29.29 -6.64 6.89
C ASN A 425 -28.71 -7.80 7.71
N GLY A 426 -27.87 -7.49 8.69
CA GLY A 426 -27.36 -8.46 9.67
C GLY A 426 -28.33 -8.78 10.81
N HIS A 427 -29.46 -8.09 10.91
CA HIS A 427 -30.43 -8.25 11.99
C HIS A 427 -31.34 -9.47 11.74
N PRO A 428 -31.76 -10.22 12.79
CA PRO A 428 -32.66 -11.38 12.65
C PRO A 428 -34.10 -11.02 12.23
N GLU A 429 -34.41 -9.74 12.08
CA GLU A 429 -35.73 -9.23 11.69
C GLU A 429 -35.59 -8.27 10.51
N PRO A 430 -36.65 -8.06 9.71
CA PRO A 430 -36.62 -7.05 8.67
C PRO A 430 -36.30 -5.67 9.21
N ILE A 431 -35.44 -4.93 8.50
CA ILE A 431 -35.12 -3.53 8.81
C ILE A 431 -35.74 -2.61 7.77
N GLU A 432 -36.23 -1.46 8.22
CA GLU A 432 -36.63 -0.33 7.37
C GLU A 432 -35.63 0.78 7.61
N LEU A 433 -35.05 1.32 6.54
CA LEU A 433 -33.99 2.33 6.64
C LEU A 433 -34.09 3.38 5.55
N THR A 434 -33.65 4.60 5.86
CA THR A 434 -33.47 5.68 4.90
C THR A 434 -31.99 5.99 4.74
N LEU A 435 -31.51 5.96 3.50
CA LEU A 435 -30.18 6.43 3.11
C LEU A 435 -30.31 7.88 2.64
N SER A 436 -29.53 8.78 3.25
CA SER A 436 -29.44 10.18 2.84
C SER A 436 -28.00 10.51 2.47
N VAL A 437 -27.77 11.13 1.32
CA VAL A 437 -26.43 11.60 0.93
C VAL A 437 -26.42 13.13 0.89
N ALA A 438 -25.57 13.71 1.73
CA ALA A 438 -25.39 15.15 1.83
C ALA A 438 -24.01 15.53 1.24
N PRO A 439 -23.96 16.03 -0.01
CA PRO A 439 -22.71 16.47 -0.62
C PRO A 439 -22.27 17.85 -0.07
N PRO A 440 -21.03 18.30 -0.38
CA PRO A 440 -20.58 19.64 -0.03
C PRO A 440 -21.47 20.76 -0.63
N PRO A 441 -21.40 21.99 -0.11
CA PRO A 441 -22.06 23.15 -0.72
C PRO A 441 -21.66 23.31 -2.19
N GLY A 442 -22.63 23.68 -3.04
CA GLY A 442 -22.42 23.86 -4.50
C GLY A 442 -22.54 22.58 -5.34
N TRP A 443 -22.79 21.44 -4.70
CA TRP A 443 -22.98 20.15 -5.36
C TRP A 443 -24.46 19.77 -5.41
N THR A 444 -24.78 18.89 -6.36
CA THR A 444 -26.07 18.23 -6.46
C THR A 444 -25.88 16.72 -6.32
N SER A 445 -26.88 16.06 -5.74
CA SER A 445 -26.90 14.62 -5.57
C SER A 445 -28.29 14.04 -5.77
N THR A 446 -28.38 12.76 -6.10
CA THR A 446 -29.63 12.01 -5.98
C THR A 446 -30.18 12.08 -4.56
N GLY A 447 -31.50 12.24 -4.42
CA GLY A 447 -32.17 12.39 -3.13
C GLY A 447 -32.25 11.11 -2.29
N ASP A 448 -32.78 11.26 -1.08
CA ASP A 448 -32.91 10.20 -0.09
C ASP A 448 -33.69 9.00 -0.62
N THR A 449 -33.29 7.81 -0.18
CA THR A 449 -33.92 6.55 -0.60
C THR A 449 -34.26 5.69 0.61
N SER A 450 -35.48 5.16 0.63
CA SER A 450 -35.93 4.22 1.66
C SER A 450 -35.83 2.78 1.17
N LEU A 451 -35.32 1.89 2.03
CA LEU A 451 -35.20 0.45 1.81
C LEU A 451 -35.95 -0.30 2.91
N ARG A 452 -36.49 -1.45 2.55
CA ARG A 452 -36.92 -2.47 3.50
C ARG A 452 -36.21 -3.77 3.13
N LEU A 453 -35.44 -4.31 4.06
CA LEU A 453 -34.59 -5.48 3.83
C LEU A 453 -34.97 -6.58 4.82
N ALA A 454 -35.26 -7.78 4.32
CA ALA A 454 -35.42 -8.99 5.11
C ALA A 454 -34.08 -9.41 5.75
N PRO A 455 -34.08 -10.29 6.77
CA PRO A 455 -32.84 -10.80 7.36
C PRO A 455 -31.90 -11.41 6.32
N GLY A 456 -30.64 -10.99 6.29
CA GLY A 456 -29.64 -11.40 5.31
C GLY A 456 -29.83 -10.83 3.90
N GLU A 457 -30.85 -10.00 3.66
CA GLU A 457 -31.05 -9.35 2.36
C GLU A 457 -30.08 -8.19 2.16
N THR A 458 -29.58 -8.08 0.93
CA THR A 458 -28.71 -6.99 0.47
C THR A 458 -29.49 -6.02 -0.39
N GLY A 459 -29.47 -4.74 -0.02
CA GLY A 459 -30.00 -3.64 -0.83
C GLY A 459 -28.89 -2.78 -1.39
N ARG A 460 -28.88 -2.57 -2.72
CA ARG A 460 -27.90 -1.69 -3.39
C ARG A 460 -28.58 -0.43 -3.95
N ARG A 461 -27.94 0.72 -3.77
CA ARG A 461 -28.36 2.00 -4.35
C ARG A 461 -27.20 2.71 -5.01
N GLU A 462 -27.44 3.28 -6.17
CA GLU A 462 -26.48 4.15 -6.84
C GLU A 462 -26.81 5.60 -6.48
N VAL A 463 -25.78 6.35 -6.12
CA VAL A 463 -25.84 7.77 -5.84
C VAL A 463 -25.09 8.50 -6.94
N THR A 464 -25.75 9.46 -7.58
CA THR A 464 -25.12 10.31 -8.59
C THR A 464 -24.85 11.67 -7.98
N LEU A 465 -23.61 12.13 -8.06
CA LEU A 465 -23.10 13.40 -7.56
C LEU A 465 -22.62 14.24 -8.75
N HIS A 466 -22.86 15.54 -8.69
CA HIS A 466 -22.49 16.45 -9.78
C HIS A 466 -22.15 17.84 -9.25
N VAL A 467 -21.11 18.44 -9.82
CA VAL A 467 -20.62 19.79 -9.50
C VAL A 467 -20.30 20.53 -10.81
N SER A 468 -20.81 21.75 -10.94
CA SER A 468 -20.54 22.64 -12.08
C SER A 468 -19.81 23.92 -11.71
N GLU A 469 -19.69 24.21 -10.42
CA GLU A 469 -18.97 25.40 -9.95
C GLU A 469 -17.54 25.01 -9.58
N ALA A 470 -16.55 25.53 -10.32
CA ALA A 470 -15.14 25.25 -10.07
C ALA A 470 -14.72 25.59 -8.63
N ASP A 471 -15.20 26.73 -8.11
CA ASP A 471 -14.97 27.17 -6.71
C ASP A 471 -15.46 26.17 -5.65
N SER A 472 -16.39 25.28 -6.01
CA SER A 472 -16.95 24.23 -5.14
C SER A 472 -16.24 22.89 -5.25
N LEU A 473 -15.31 22.71 -6.20
CA LEU A 473 -14.51 21.49 -6.36
C LEU A 473 -13.13 21.71 -5.72
N LEU A 474 -12.86 21.00 -4.62
CA LEU A 474 -11.59 21.03 -3.90
C LEU A 474 -10.80 19.74 -4.15
N ASN A 475 -9.55 19.67 -3.69
CA ASN A 475 -8.77 18.41 -3.69
C ASN A 475 -9.48 17.31 -2.88
N SER A 476 -10.10 17.67 -1.76
CA SER A 476 -10.84 16.75 -0.88
C SER A 476 -12.25 17.29 -0.62
N ASN A 477 -13.26 16.49 -0.97
CA ASN A 477 -14.67 16.86 -0.94
C ASN A 477 -15.43 15.87 -0.03
N ARG A 478 -15.72 16.31 1.20
CA ARG A 478 -16.36 15.47 2.22
C ARG A 478 -17.87 15.39 1.99
N THR A 479 -18.34 14.21 1.64
CA THR A 479 -19.75 13.86 1.51
C THR A 479 -20.18 13.01 2.71
N THR A 480 -21.36 13.28 3.26
CA THR A 480 -21.89 12.52 4.40
C THR A 480 -22.96 11.55 3.94
N VAL A 481 -22.85 10.29 4.36
CA VAL A 481 -23.88 9.25 4.16
C VAL A 481 -24.58 9.00 5.49
N GLY A 482 -25.79 9.53 5.61
CA GLY A 482 -26.68 9.30 6.74
C GLY A 482 -27.47 8.00 6.56
N VAL A 483 -27.58 7.23 7.65
CA VAL A 483 -28.28 5.95 7.69
C VAL A 483 -29.26 5.99 8.85
N TRP A 484 -30.55 6.03 8.51
CA TRP A 484 -31.62 6.17 9.49
C TRP A 484 -32.41 4.87 9.57
N LEU A 485 -32.15 4.08 10.61
CA LEU A 485 -32.86 2.83 10.87
C LEU A 485 -34.13 3.11 11.68
N GLN A 486 -35.30 2.77 11.12
CA GLN A 486 -36.58 3.01 11.77
C GLN A 486 -36.70 2.19 13.06
N GLY A 487 -37.06 2.86 14.17
CA GLY A 487 -37.22 2.20 15.47
C GLY A 487 -35.90 1.75 16.12
N ARG A 488 -34.77 2.32 15.70
CA ARG A 488 -33.43 2.06 16.26
C ARG A 488 -32.76 3.38 16.70
N PRO A 489 -31.75 3.33 17.58
CA PRO A 489 -30.92 4.49 17.89
C PRO A 489 -30.28 5.08 16.63
N SER A 490 -30.03 6.40 16.64
CA SER A 490 -29.30 7.07 15.57
C SER A 490 -27.84 6.61 15.54
N GLU A 491 -27.35 6.30 14.35
CA GLU A 491 -25.96 5.91 14.13
C GLU A 491 -25.10 7.14 13.75
N VAL A 492 -23.79 7.01 13.89
CA VAL A 492 -22.85 8.02 13.38
C VAL A 492 -22.90 8.01 11.85
N ALA A 493 -23.08 9.18 11.25
CA ALA A 493 -23.08 9.29 9.80
C ALA A 493 -21.71 8.91 9.22
N LEU A 494 -21.73 8.17 8.10
CA LEU A 494 -20.51 7.69 7.46
C LEU A 494 -19.91 8.83 6.62
N SER A 495 -18.59 8.94 6.65
CA SER A 495 -17.86 9.86 5.78
C SER A 495 -17.48 9.16 4.47
N MET A 496 -17.85 9.78 3.35
CA MET A 496 -17.43 9.41 2.00
C MET A 496 -16.66 10.58 1.41
N VAL A 497 -15.38 10.38 1.08
CA VAL A 497 -14.54 11.45 0.54
C VAL A 497 -14.32 11.24 -0.93
N LEU A 498 -14.60 12.26 -1.73
CA LEU A 498 -14.29 12.29 -3.15
C LEU A 498 -13.17 13.29 -3.43
N VAL A 499 -12.27 12.93 -4.33
CA VAL A 499 -11.10 13.76 -4.67
C VAL A 499 -11.35 14.52 -5.97
N GLY A 500 -10.93 15.77 -6.05
CA GLY A 500 -11.14 16.59 -7.25
C GLY A 500 -10.07 16.29 -8.31
N ALA A 501 -10.50 16.18 -9.57
CA ALA A 501 -9.58 15.99 -10.69
C ALA A 501 -8.63 17.20 -10.85
N HIS A 502 -7.36 16.93 -11.11
CA HIS A 502 -6.37 17.95 -11.43
C HIS A 502 -6.68 18.58 -12.79
N ARG A 503 -6.71 19.91 -12.87
CA ARG A 503 -7.10 20.61 -14.10
C ARG A 503 -5.91 21.22 -14.81
N TRP A 504 -5.86 20.99 -16.11
CA TRP A 504 -4.80 21.45 -16.98
C TRP A 504 -5.38 22.15 -18.21
N ARG A 505 -4.65 23.16 -18.69
CA ARG A 505 -4.81 23.74 -20.02
C ARG A 505 -3.74 23.14 -20.91
N VAL A 506 -4.13 22.55 -22.03
CA VAL A 506 -3.21 21.84 -22.94
C VAL A 506 -3.30 22.41 -24.36
N VAL A 507 -2.15 22.54 -25.02
CA VAL A 507 -2.04 22.92 -26.43
C VAL A 507 -0.89 22.18 -27.11
N GLY A 508 -1.08 21.81 -28.38
CA GLY A 508 -0.12 21.03 -29.17
C GLY A 508 -0.80 20.08 -30.16
N PRO A 509 -0.05 19.21 -30.84
CA PRO A 509 1.42 19.18 -30.84
C PRO A 509 2.02 20.32 -31.68
N TYR A 510 3.16 20.84 -31.25
CA TYR A 510 4.06 21.67 -32.04
C TYR A 510 5.17 20.82 -32.62
N ARG A 511 5.64 21.20 -33.81
CA ARG A 511 6.72 20.52 -34.54
C ARG A 511 7.64 21.55 -35.16
N ASN A 512 8.88 21.15 -35.43
CA ASN A 512 9.86 21.93 -36.18
C ASN A 512 10.36 21.10 -37.38
N GLU A 513 11.36 21.62 -38.12
CA GLU A 513 11.84 20.96 -39.35
C GLU A 513 12.56 19.64 -39.08
N ASP A 514 13.33 19.56 -37.98
CA ASP A 514 14.11 18.36 -37.62
C ASP A 514 13.23 17.27 -36.99
N ASP A 515 12.23 17.68 -36.22
CA ASP A 515 11.31 16.82 -35.45
C ASP A 515 12.00 15.80 -34.54
N GLU A 516 13.26 16.07 -34.20
CA GLU A 516 14.05 15.32 -33.23
C GLU A 516 13.73 15.80 -31.80
N ASN A 517 13.78 14.87 -30.84
CA ASN A 517 13.41 15.11 -29.45
C ASN A 517 14.11 16.32 -28.81
N GLU A 518 15.43 16.39 -28.95
CA GLU A 518 16.27 17.49 -28.43
C GLU A 518 15.93 18.81 -29.13
N SER A 519 15.81 18.79 -30.47
CA SER A 519 15.43 19.96 -31.26
C SER A 519 14.05 20.50 -30.86
N LEU A 520 13.06 19.63 -30.63
CA LEU A 520 11.72 20.00 -30.16
C LEU A 520 11.74 20.57 -28.73
N LEU A 521 12.58 20.03 -27.84
CA LEU A 521 12.74 20.54 -26.48
C LEU A 521 13.37 21.94 -26.47
N GLU A 522 14.36 22.18 -27.32
CA GLU A 522 15.11 23.44 -27.38
C GLU A 522 14.40 24.53 -28.19
N THR A 523 13.56 24.18 -29.17
CA THR A 523 12.85 25.16 -29.99
C THR A 523 11.80 25.91 -29.16
N PRO A 524 11.91 27.24 -28.96
CA PRO A 524 10.90 27.99 -28.24
C PRO A 524 9.67 28.18 -29.12
N PHE A 525 8.55 27.57 -28.73
CA PHE A 525 7.26 27.76 -29.39
C PHE A 525 6.47 28.90 -28.73
N GLU A 526 5.36 29.29 -29.34
CA GLU A 526 4.57 30.45 -28.93
C GLU A 526 4.19 30.49 -27.44
N PRO A 527 3.77 29.38 -26.78
CA PRO A 527 3.48 29.40 -25.33
C PRO A 527 4.67 29.80 -24.45
N GLU A 528 5.87 29.32 -24.79
CA GLU A 528 7.11 29.63 -24.07
C GLU A 528 7.50 31.11 -24.22
N GLN A 529 7.29 31.66 -25.42
CA GLN A 529 7.58 33.06 -25.72
C GLN A 529 6.62 34.00 -24.98
N GLN A 530 5.36 33.60 -24.84
CA GLN A 530 4.32 34.38 -24.17
C GLN A 530 4.36 34.33 -22.64
N LEU A 531 4.96 33.28 -22.05
CA LEU A 531 5.09 33.14 -20.61
C LEU A 531 5.75 34.37 -19.95
N MET A 532 6.62 35.06 -20.69
CA MET A 532 7.34 36.26 -20.24
C MET A 532 6.54 37.55 -20.40
N GLU A 533 5.35 37.51 -21.04
CA GLU A 533 4.51 38.68 -21.27
C GLU A 533 3.66 39.01 -20.03
N PRO A 534 3.70 40.26 -19.52
CA PRO A 534 2.91 40.65 -18.37
C PRO A 534 1.40 40.46 -18.59
N GLY A 535 0.76 39.66 -17.72
CA GLY A 535 -0.68 39.43 -17.75
C GLY A 535 -1.14 38.32 -18.72
N TRP A 536 -0.20 37.60 -19.35
CA TRP A 536 -0.53 36.40 -20.08
C TRP A 536 -1.14 35.34 -19.16
N THR A 537 -2.10 34.57 -19.68
CA THR A 537 -2.68 33.41 -19.01
C THR A 537 -3.10 32.38 -20.06
N ALA A 538 -3.13 31.11 -19.68
CA ALA A 538 -3.65 30.03 -20.53
C ALA A 538 -5.19 30.08 -20.73
N ALA A 539 -5.87 31.15 -20.28
CA ALA A 539 -7.28 31.42 -20.56
C ALA A 539 -7.53 31.78 -22.04
N ALA A 540 -6.48 32.12 -22.79
CA ALA A 540 -6.56 32.51 -24.19
C ALA A 540 -7.21 31.44 -25.10
N PRO A 541 -7.84 31.83 -26.22
CA PRO A 541 -8.37 30.90 -27.22
C PRO A 541 -7.28 29.97 -27.76
N GLY A 542 -7.60 28.69 -27.99
CA GLY A 542 -6.68 27.69 -28.56
C GLY A 542 -6.20 26.62 -27.57
N TRP A 543 -6.30 26.88 -26.27
CA TRP A 543 -6.03 25.91 -25.22
C TRP A 543 -7.27 25.06 -24.91
N SER A 544 -7.08 23.75 -24.76
CA SER A 544 -8.13 22.82 -24.32
C SER A 544 -8.01 22.57 -22.82
N THR A 545 -9.14 22.41 -22.12
CA THR A 545 -9.12 22.02 -20.71
C THR A 545 -9.23 20.50 -20.59
N VAL A 546 -8.36 19.91 -19.79
CA VAL A 546 -8.37 18.47 -19.47
C VAL A 546 -8.41 18.27 -17.95
N GLN A 547 -8.96 17.15 -17.51
CA GLN A 547 -9.15 16.82 -16.10
C GLN A 547 -8.53 15.45 -15.81
N CYS A 548 -7.36 15.46 -15.16
CA CYS A 548 -6.58 14.28 -14.81
C CYS A 548 -7.04 13.72 -13.45
N ASP A 549 -6.97 12.40 -13.28
CA ASP A 549 -7.43 11.74 -12.05
C ASP A 549 -6.49 11.90 -10.86
N GLY A 550 -5.30 12.46 -11.06
CA GLY A 550 -4.30 12.69 -10.03
C GLY A 550 -3.01 13.17 -10.67
N ASP A 551 -1.89 12.63 -10.22
CA ASP A 551 -0.56 13.08 -10.62
C ASP A 551 -0.20 12.60 -12.03
N ALA A 552 -0.83 11.54 -12.53
CA ALA A 552 -0.55 10.98 -13.85
C ALA A 552 -0.91 11.95 -14.99
N LEU A 553 0.10 12.31 -15.78
CA LEU A 553 -0.02 13.15 -16.98
C LEU A 553 -0.44 12.35 -18.21
N SER A 554 -0.28 11.02 -18.19
CA SER A 554 -0.71 10.12 -19.26
C SER A 554 -1.67 9.06 -18.70
N PRO A 555 -2.83 8.81 -19.33
CA PRO A 555 -3.35 9.48 -20.52
C PRO A 555 -3.93 10.89 -20.26
N GLY A 556 -3.84 11.40 -19.02
CA GLY A 556 -4.57 12.58 -18.53
C GLY A 556 -4.47 13.86 -19.37
N LEU A 557 -3.28 14.20 -19.88
CA LEU A 557 -3.07 15.38 -20.73
C LEU A 557 -3.54 15.19 -22.18
N GLY A 558 -3.88 13.97 -22.61
CA GLY A 558 -4.31 13.69 -23.99
C GLY A 558 -3.18 13.80 -25.02
N ILE A 559 -1.93 13.55 -24.62
CA ILE A 559 -0.74 13.59 -25.50
C ILE A 559 -0.73 12.37 -26.43
N ASP A 560 -1.50 12.45 -27.51
CA ASP A 560 -1.78 11.33 -28.41
C ASP A 560 -0.81 11.24 -29.59
N ARG A 561 -0.26 12.37 -30.05
CA ARG A 561 0.59 12.48 -31.23
C ARG A 561 2.03 12.93 -30.90
N PRO A 562 3.04 12.48 -31.65
CA PRO A 562 4.42 12.97 -31.53
C PRO A 562 4.52 14.49 -31.71
N GLY A 563 5.47 15.10 -31.00
CA GLY A 563 5.73 16.53 -31.01
C GLY A 563 5.84 17.11 -29.60
N ALA A 564 6.07 18.43 -29.53
CA ALA A 564 6.09 19.17 -28.28
C ALA A 564 4.67 19.58 -27.87
N TRP A 565 4.31 19.35 -26.62
CA TRP A 565 3.03 19.73 -26.02
C TRP A 565 3.28 20.64 -24.84
N TYR A 566 2.38 21.61 -24.64
CA TYR A 566 2.41 22.48 -23.48
C TYR A 566 1.19 22.20 -22.60
N GLY A 567 1.43 22.02 -21.31
CA GLY A 567 0.42 21.87 -20.27
C GLY A 567 0.61 22.94 -19.20
N VAL A 568 -0.43 23.68 -18.85
CA VAL A 568 -0.42 24.67 -17.77
C VAL A 568 -1.44 24.28 -16.71
N THR A 569 -0.99 24.22 -15.45
CA THR A 569 -1.86 24.13 -14.28
C THR A 569 -1.57 25.26 -13.31
N TYR A 570 -2.47 25.48 -12.37
CA TYR A 570 -2.37 26.55 -11.39
C TYR A 570 -2.48 25.96 -9.98
N LEU A 571 -1.41 26.11 -9.22
CA LEU A 571 -1.27 25.59 -7.87
C LEU A 571 -1.66 26.68 -6.87
N LYS A 572 -2.63 26.40 -6.00
CA LYS A 572 -3.07 27.35 -4.98
C LYS A 572 -2.53 26.97 -3.62
N SER A 573 -1.53 27.70 -3.14
CA SER A 573 -0.94 27.47 -1.83
C SER A 573 -1.53 28.42 -0.77
N SER A 574 -1.79 27.90 0.43
CA SER A 574 -2.26 28.70 1.56
C SER A 574 -1.15 29.56 2.21
N ARG A 575 0.11 29.23 1.92
CA ARG A 575 1.32 29.83 2.50
C ARG A 575 2.48 29.83 1.51
N GLN A 576 3.48 30.66 1.74
CA GLN A 576 4.76 30.52 1.05
C GLN A 576 5.50 29.31 1.63
N GLU A 577 5.95 28.38 0.79
CA GLU A 577 6.70 27.21 1.23
C GLU A 577 7.61 26.65 0.14
N THR A 578 8.74 26.07 0.57
CA THR A 578 9.61 25.26 -0.29
C THR A 578 9.00 23.87 -0.47
N VAL A 579 8.91 23.42 -1.71
CA VAL A 579 8.40 22.11 -2.08
C VAL A 579 9.37 21.42 -3.04
N HIS A 580 9.32 20.10 -3.06
CA HIS A 580 10.01 19.29 -4.05
C HIS A 580 9.03 18.97 -5.18
N LEU A 581 9.29 19.53 -6.36
CA LEU A 581 8.52 19.30 -7.58
C LEU A 581 9.11 18.12 -8.34
N GLY A 582 8.31 17.07 -8.50
CA GLY A 582 8.65 15.92 -9.34
C GLY A 582 7.84 15.93 -10.63
N VAL A 583 8.52 15.87 -11.77
CA VAL A 583 7.92 15.68 -13.10
C VAL A 583 8.64 14.58 -13.89
N PRO A 584 8.76 13.36 -13.35
CA PRO A 584 9.42 12.24 -14.03
C PRO A 584 8.61 11.83 -15.26
N SER A 585 9.28 11.55 -16.37
CA SER A 585 8.62 11.10 -17.59
C SER A 585 9.56 10.28 -18.49
N THR A 586 8.96 9.53 -19.43
CA THR A 586 9.70 8.73 -20.42
C THR A 586 10.14 9.55 -21.64
N GLY A 587 10.13 10.88 -21.54
CA GLY A 587 10.51 11.77 -22.63
C GLY A 587 11.10 13.09 -22.12
N PRO A 588 11.70 13.89 -23.02
CA PRO A 588 12.26 15.19 -22.65
C PRO A 588 11.19 16.15 -22.09
N LEU A 589 11.60 16.96 -21.11
CA LEU A 589 10.69 17.87 -20.42
C LEU A 589 11.38 19.16 -19.94
N LYS A 590 10.67 20.28 -20.08
CA LYS A 590 10.95 21.55 -19.39
C LYS A 590 9.77 21.93 -18.49
N ALA A 591 10.06 22.52 -17.33
CA ALA A 591 9.03 23.08 -16.45
C ALA A 591 9.38 24.50 -16.02
N TRP A 592 8.38 25.37 -16.02
CA TRP A 592 8.47 26.73 -15.50
C TRP A 592 7.48 26.93 -14.36
N LEU A 593 7.95 27.54 -13.28
CA LEU A 593 7.11 27.96 -12.16
C LEU A 593 7.12 29.49 -12.09
N ASN A 594 5.95 30.11 -12.18
CA ASN A 594 5.79 31.57 -12.12
C ASN A 594 6.69 32.33 -13.13
N GLY A 595 6.88 31.76 -14.32
CA GLY A 595 7.73 32.30 -15.38
C GLY A 595 9.21 31.90 -15.31
N GLU A 596 9.67 31.33 -14.20
CA GLU A 596 11.07 30.92 -14.03
C GLU A 596 11.26 29.46 -14.45
N LEU A 597 12.26 29.18 -15.29
CA LEU A 597 12.61 27.80 -15.67
C LEU A 597 13.20 27.09 -14.44
N VAL A 598 12.51 26.05 -13.97
CA VAL A 598 12.90 25.28 -12.76
C VAL A 598 13.38 23.87 -13.07
N LEU A 599 12.98 23.30 -14.22
CA LEU A 599 13.40 21.98 -14.67
C LEU A 599 13.66 21.97 -16.17
N CYS A 600 14.71 21.26 -16.58
CA CYS A 600 15.02 20.95 -17.96
C CYS A 600 15.84 19.66 -18.00
N TYR A 601 15.32 18.62 -18.67
CA TYR A 601 16.06 17.40 -18.92
C TYR A 601 15.61 16.76 -20.23
N ASP A 602 16.55 16.12 -20.93
CA ASP A 602 16.36 15.41 -22.19
C ASP A 602 16.66 13.91 -22.08
N GLU A 603 17.20 13.47 -20.94
CA GLU A 603 17.53 12.09 -20.64
C GLU A 603 16.26 11.23 -20.53
N ILE A 604 16.26 10.10 -21.24
CA ILE A 604 15.21 9.08 -21.14
C ILE A 604 15.63 8.07 -20.08
N VAL A 605 14.98 8.14 -18.91
CA VAL A 605 15.20 7.22 -17.80
C VAL A 605 14.03 6.23 -17.65
N PRO A 606 14.25 5.05 -17.04
CA PRO A 606 13.16 4.16 -16.66
C PRO A 606 12.13 4.89 -15.77
N TYR A 607 10.85 4.66 -16.04
CA TYR A 607 9.78 5.38 -15.37
C TYR A 607 9.57 4.86 -13.93
N ARG A 608 9.92 5.65 -12.91
CA ARG A 608 9.76 5.26 -11.50
C ARG A 608 9.34 6.47 -10.66
N PRO A 609 8.06 6.87 -10.70
CA PRO A 609 7.65 8.18 -10.21
C PRO A 609 7.43 8.16 -8.68
N SER A 610 8.42 8.61 -7.92
CA SER A 610 8.40 8.63 -6.44
C SER A 610 8.54 10.05 -5.91
N TYR A 611 8.06 10.34 -4.70
CA TYR A 611 8.13 11.70 -4.13
C TYR A 611 9.56 12.21 -3.87
N GLN A 612 10.54 11.32 -3.72
CA GLN A 612 11.95 11.66 -3.52
C GLN A 612 12.75 11.71 -4.82
N GLY A 613 12.35 10.92 -5.82
CA GLY A 613 12.98 10.84 -7.14
C GLY A 613 14.23 9.96 -7.25
N HIS A 614 14.82 9.45 -6.16
CA HIS A 614 15.99 8.55 -6.17
C HIS A 614 17.13 8.97 -7.13
N SER A 615 17.47 10.25 -7.15
CA SER A 615 18.49 10.85 -8.03
C SER A 615 18.20 10.76 -9.54
N GLN A 616 16.97 10.42 -9.93
CA GLN A 616 16.53 10.54 -11.32
C GLN A 616 16.39 12.02 -11.73
N PRO A 617 16.53 12.34 -13.03
CA PRO A 617 16.20 13.66 -13.54
C PRO A 617 14.70 13.98 -13.38
N GLY A 618 14.35 15.24 -13.52
CA GLY A 618 12.96 15.71 -13.45
C GLY A 618 12.47 16.11 -12.06
N TYR A 619 13.39 16.36 -11.12
CA TYR A 619 13.06 16.79 -9.76
C TYR A 619 13.81 18.07 -9.38
N ALA A 620 13.11 19.02 -8.74
CA ALA A 620 13.70 20.28 -8.29
C ALA A 620 13.05 20.77 -7.00
N GLU A 621 13.83 21.40 -6.13
CA GLU A 621 13.29 22.22 -5.04
C GLU A 621 12.87 23.57 -5.59
N VAL A 622 11.61 23.95 -5.32
CA VAL A 622 11.01 25.19 -5.81
C VAL A 622 10.26 25.90 -4.68
N GLU A 623 10.09 27.21 -4.80
CA GLU A 623 9.32 28.00 -3.82
C GLU A 623 7.92 28.31 -4.36
N LEU A 624 6.89 27.80 -3.67
CA LEU A 624 5.51 28.24 -3.91
C LEU A 624 5.27 29.54 -3.16
N ARG A 625 4.72 30.54 -3.84
CA ARG A 625 4.20 31.77 -3.24
C ARG A 625 2.85 31.49 -2.58
N GLN A 626 2.52 32.25 -1.55
CA GLN A 626 1.15 32.25 -1.02
C GLN A 626 0.18 32.72 -2.12
N GLY A 627 -0.90 31.97 -2.33
CA GLY A 627 -1.87 32.21 -3.40
C GLY A 627 -1.59 31.36 -4.64
N TRP A 628 -1.81 31.95 -5.81
CA TRP A 628 -1.69 31.24 -7.10
C TRP A 628 -0.25 31.15 -7.58
N ASN A 629 0.12 29.98 -8.08
CA ASN A 629 1.38 29.71 -8.75
C ASN A 629 1.10 29.06 -10.10
N GLU A 630 1.67 29.60 -11.17
CA GLU A 630 1.54 29.04 -12.52
C GLU A 630 2.63 28.01 -12.76
N LEU A 631 2.25 26.77 -13.09
CA LEU A 631 3.16 25.71 -13.49
C LEU A 631 2.91 25.36 -14.96
N MET A 632 3.88 25.66 -15.82
CA MET A 632 3.87 25.27 -17.22
C MET A 632 4.86 24.13 -17.47
N LEU A 633 4.42 23.10 -18.16
CA LEU A 633 5.23 21.99 -18.64
C LEU A 633 5.32 22.05 -20.17
N LYS A 634 6.51 21.82 -20.71
CA LYS A 634 6.73 21.47 -22.11
C LYS A 634 7.19 20.02 -22.15
N VAL A 635 6.36 19.18 -22.75
CA VAL A 635 6.57 17.74 -22.85
C VAL A 635 6.85 17.38 -24.30
N VAL A 636 7.90 16.61 -24.55
CA VAL A 636 8.17 16.08 -25.89
C VAL A 636 7.78 14.61 -25.95
N LYS A 637 6.80 14.28 -26.79
CA LYS A 637 6.45 12.89 -27.09
C LYS A 637 7.28 12.40 -28.28
N PRO A 638 8.17 11.39 -28.08
CA PRO A 638 9.03 10.89 -29.16
C PRO A 638 8.27 10.25 -30.31
N ALA A 639 8.80 10.40 -31.53
CA ALA A 639 8.32 9.66 -32.70
C ALA A 639 8.54 8.14 -32.51
N GLY A 640 7.50 7.34 -32.80
CA GLY A 640 7.56 5.88 -32.65
C GLY A 640 7.35 5.35 -31.23
N SER A 641 7.22 6.22 -30.22
CA SER A 641 6.75 5.81 -28.90
C SER A 641 5.22 5.73 -28.87
N ASN A 642 4.70 4.53 -28.60
CA ASN A 642 3.25 4.31 -28.46
C ASN A 642 2.72 4.73 -27.08
N ALA A 643 3.59 4.90 -26.07
CA ALA A 643 3.22 5.26 -24.71
C ALA A 643 4.26 6.23 -24.15
N TRP A 644 3.89 7.51 -24.08
CA TRP A 644 4.61 8.47 -23.23
C TRP A 644 3.97 8.39 -21.84
N GLU A 645 4.79 8.23 -20.81
CA GLU A 645 4.37 8.23 -19.41
C GLU A 645 4.99 9.42 -18.68
N GLY A 646 4.24 10.00 -17.76
CA GLY A 646 4.71 11.12 -16.96
C GLY A 646 3.81 11.34 -15.76
N GLN A 647 4.38 11.86 -14.69
CA GLN A 647 3.64 12.31 -13.50
C GLN A 647 4.04 13.74 -13.15
N CYS A 648 3.18 14.47 -12.45
CA CYS A 648 3.49 15.75 -11.85
C CYS A 648 3.03 15.72 -10.39
N MET A 649 3.98 15.82 -9.46
CA MET A 649 3.76 15.60 -8.04
C MET A 649 4.50 16.63 -7.19
N LEU A 650 4.01 16.85 -5.98
CA LEU A 650 4.62 17.74 -5.00
C LEU A 650 4.81 17.04 -3.66
N SER A 651 5.98 17.19 -3.06
CA SER A 651 6.30 16.68 -1.73
C SER A 651 7.05 17.70 -0.88
N ARG A 652 7.13 17.49 0.44
CA ARG A 652 7.82 18.38 1.39
C ARG A 652 9.14 17.77 1.88
N PRO A 653 10.30 18.40 1.64
CA PRO A 653 11.56 17.95 2.22
C PRO A 653 11.59 18.18 3.75
N PRO A 654 12.48 17.49 4.49
CA PRO A 654 13.46 16.51 4.00
C PRO A 654 12.88 15.09 3.88
N MET A 655 11.69 14.83 4.41
CA MET A 655 11.09 13.47 4.42
C MET A 655 10.22 13.18 3.19
N PHE A 656 10.14 14.12 2.24
CA PHE A 656 9.36 14.01 0.99
C PHE A 656 7.89 13.63 1.22
N ASP A 657 7.25 14.32 2.17
CA ASP A 657 5.85 14.08 2.50
C ASP A 657 4.92 14.59 1.40
N GLY A 658 4.08 13.73 0.83
CA GLY A 658 3.16 14.09 -0.26
C GLY A 658 2.20 15.21 0.13
N ILE A 659 2.05 16.21 -0.75
CA ILE A 659 1.25 17.41 -0.50
C ILE A 659 -0.22 17.17 -0.85
N HIS A 660 -1.10 17.32 0.13
CA HIS A 660 -2.56 17.18 -0.03
C HIS A 660 -3.31 18.53 0.00
N ASP A 661 -2.64 19.59 0.46
CA ASP A 661 -3.23 20.88 0.86
C ASP A 661 -2.87 22.06 -0.06
N VAL A 662 -2.17 21.81 -1.17
CA VAL A 662 -2.03 22.77 -2.29
C VAL A 662 -3.11 22.45 -3.31
N GLY A 663 -3.93 23.42 -3.72
CA GLY A 663 -5.08 23.18 -4.62
C GLY A 663 -4.71 23.04 -6.10
N TRP A 664 -5.34 22.12 -6.83
CA TRP A 664 -5.08 21.80 -8.27
C TRP A 664 -6.35 21.79 -9.15
N THR A 665 -7.50 22.04 -8.56
CA THR A 665 -8.82 21.77 -9.16
C THR A 665 -9.44 23.01 -9.82
N GLN A 666 -8.72 24.12 -9.89
CA GLN A 666 -9.26 25.45 -10.18
C GLN A 666 -8.28 26.31 -10.98
N PHE A 667 -8.80 27.29 -11.72
CA PHE A 667 -8.00 28.31 -12.39
C PHE A 667 -8.19 29.70 -11.76
N PRO A 668 -7.19 30.61 -11.80
CA PRO A 668 -7.28 31.92 -11.16
C PRO A 668 -8.42 32.81 -11.66
N TRP A 669 -8.84 32.67 -12.91
CA TRP A 669 -9.91 33.47 -13.51
C TRP A 669 -11.33 32.96 -13.19
N GLU A 670 -11.45 31.82 -12.51
CA GLU A 670 -12.73 31.28 -12.07
C GLU A 670 -13.14 31.84 -10.70
N GLU A 671 -12.17 32.30 -9.90
CA GLU A 671 -12.43 32.90 -8.59
C GLU A 671 -13.28 34.17 -8.71
N GLY A 672 -14.40 34.20 -8.00
CA GLY A 672 -15.20 35.42 -7.84
C GLY A 672 -16.07 35.79 -9.04
N ALA A 673 -16.06 35.02 -10.14
CA ALA A 673 -16.98 35.17 -11.27
C ALA A 673 -18.47 35.11 -10.86
N ASN A 674 -18.76 34.55 -9.67
CA ASN A 674 -20.11 34.41 -9.11
C ASN A 674 -20.52 35.45 -8.05
N ARG A 675 -19.64 36.36 -7.59
CA ARG A 675 -20.10 37.50 -6.77
C ARG A 675 -20.98 38.49 -7.55
N MET A 676 -21.00 38.40 -8.89
CA MET A 676 -21.87 39.18 -9.77
C MET A 676 -23.18 38.47 -10.17
N ARG A 677 -23.37 37.19 -9.81
CA ARG A 677 -24.59 36.43 -10.16
C ARG A 677 -25.58 36.24 -9.01
N THR A 678 -25.25 36.71 -7.81
CA THR A 678 -26.10 36.65 -6.62
C THR A 678 -26.52 38.04 -6.13
N ILE A 679 -27.26 38.76 -6.97
CA ILE A 679 -28.15 39.85 -6.49
C ILE A 679 -29.47 39.71 -7.26
N PRO A 680 -30.56 39.25 -6.61
CA PRO A 680 -31.92 39.61 -7.02
C PRO A 680 -32.19 41.10 -6.78
#